data_AF-A0A8S3X846-F1
#
_entry.id   AF-A0A8S3X846-F1
#
_cell.length_a   1.000
_cell.length_b   1.000
_cell.length_c   1.000
_cell.angle_alpha   90.00
_cell.angle_beta   90.00
_cell.angle_gamma   90.00
#
_symmetry.space_group_name_H-M   'P 1'
#
loop_
_entity.id
_entity.type
_entity.pdbx_description
1 polymer ?
#
loop_
_entity_poly.entity_id
_entity_poly.type
_entity_poly.pdbx_seq_one_letter_code
_entity_poly.pdbx_strand_id
1 'polypeptide(L)'
;MKTDKDLSMPQCVLTKTMRALTTKKREFIKLRKNLISQQNLLLETYASLKELETKVGVTDDSLGDIRLLSVSNWPAHDLLLLVRNDLATRQNLDIRDGFAPQVLQQLYAQLKLISEEVLTANTEIIARRNEILNLMRSKYRADRSTYLTNLEWKNKNLEFDEQTERINKMATDLAQNLEVKINQALELAKIPWVDREALVNKVERLQNENSILQQKIEDISKQNSEDCNEETMIAASKYEGLSEELTKERTAKEALKEVVSAAESMLRVARSRIATLERQLKETKFELETARRKHKELEQLYRHRETSYDTRAKKLMEVSKTGEMTIEALSQQRDALELRVKELREQAEAAEKAAADREDEQRARVDYLQAKVAEKEKVKAEAELHVDELRCRIKELEDELLVLRERCARLVDIEKQHCLDYLPAKENEPSDRETEIWKELQITRAALTRVEDELRQSRADKDSFLNSLSRIAQEEGDKEEKMATELLDREQKISRLQLLIEEQRENEKIMEQGMTDYENQLAALRLEVKRLKNYDFYARDTPYQDLQTELLEMQMQVATLTRERSALVTAAASRALMLERHERAADLFAKVTRARRELTAQLETQSTRTNEDTSVDVTLSSLCANAADTWSALQSERARVLQLESAVLAQSLQLEREGRVRTQLERRRALLERQIIRAHHTPTSECSLMSNRSLLI
;
A
#
# COMPACT_ATOMS: atom_id res chain seq x y z
N MET A 1 -58.42 -9.86 99.74
CA MET A 1 -58.82 -10.61 98.53
C MET A 1 -59.90 -9.85 97.77
N LYS A 2 -59.63 -9.49 96.52
CA LYS A 2 -60.64 -9.27 95.47
C LYS A 2 -60.08 -9.97 94.23
N THR A 3 -60.88 -10.83 93.62
CA THR A 3 -60.46 -11.65 92.48
C THR A 3 -60.75 -10.89 91.19
N ASP A 4 -59.71 -10.67 90.39
CA ASP A 4 -59.87 -10.16 89.03
C ASP A 4 -60.66 -11.17 88.19
N LYS A 5 -61.63 -10.66 87.43
CA LYS A 5 -62.43 -11.48 86.51
C LYS A 5 -61.69 -11.57 85.18
N ASP A 6 -61.24 -12.78 84.83
CA ASP A 6 -60.73 -13.05 83.49
C ASP A 6 -61.78 -12.75 82.42
N LEU A 7 -61.50 -11.74 81.60
CA LEU A 7 -62.27 -11.36 80.42
C LEU A 7 -62.01 -12.36 79.29
N SER A 8 -62.75 -13.48 79.29
CA SER A 8 -62.66 -14.48 78.22
C SER A 8 -63.28 -13.95 76.92
N MET A 9 -62.43 -13.62 75.94
CA MET A 9 -62.84 -13.24 74.60
C MET A 9 -63.61 -14.38 73.89
N PRO A 10 -64.78 -14.12 73.28
CA PRO A 10 -65.54 -15.17 72.61
C PRO A 10 -64.74 -15.88 71.52
N GLN A 11 -64.79 -17.22 71.50
CA GLN A 11 -64.00 -18.08 70.61
C GLN A 11 -64.09 -17.65 69.13
N CYS A 12 -65.26 -17.16 68.68
CA CYS A 12 -65.46 -16.70 67.31
C CYS A 12 -64.71 -15.40 66.98
N VAL A 13 -64.54 -14.49 67.95
CA VAL A 13 -63.76 -13.24 67.81
C VAL A 13 -62.27 -13.56 67.82
N LEU A 14 -61.83 -14.46 68.72
CA LEU A 14 -60.44 -14.95 68.74
C LEU A 14 -60.07 -15.63 67.41
N THR A 15 -60.98 -16.46 66.86
CA THR A 15 -60.74 -17.13 65.57
C THR A 15 -60.72 -16.14 64.39
N LYS A 16 -61.61 -15.13 64.38
CA LYS A 16 -61.61 -14.06 63.35
C LYS A 16 -60.33 -13.21 63.41
N THR A 17 -59.93 -12.77 64.60
CA THR A 17 -58.71 -11.96 64.80
C THR A 17 -57.44 -12.76 64.45
N MET A 18 -57.34 -14.03 64.82
CA MET A 18 -56.24 -14.90 64.40
C MET A 18 -56.17 -15.10 62.88
N ARG A 19 -57.30 -15.27 62.19
CA ARG A 19 -57.33 -15.33 60.71
C ARG A 19 -56.87 -14.01 60.08
N ALA A 20 -57.33 -12.87 60.60
CA ALA A 20 -56.93 -11.53 60.15
C ALA A 20 -55.42 -11.29 60.38
N LEU A 21 -54.90 -11.63 61.56
CA LEU A 21 -53.46 -11.60 61.85
C LEU A 21 -52.66 -12.47 60.87
N THR A 22 -53.17 -13.66 60.53
CA THR A 22 -52.50 -14.60 59.60
C THR A 22 -52.58 -14.13 58.14
N THR A 23 -53.58 -13.32 57.76
CA THR A 23 -53.61 -12.65 56.45
C THR A 23 -52.65 -11.48 56.43
N LYS A 24 -52.69 -10.59 57.44
CA LYS A 24 -51.76 -9.46 57.59
C LYS A 24 -50.29 -9.90 57.68
N LYS A 25 -49.99 -11.02 58.34
CA LYS A 25 -48.63 -11.62 58.37
C LYS A 25 -48.18 -12.08 56.97
N ARG A 26 -49.08 -12.65 56.16
CA ARG A 26 -48.77 -13.03 54.76
C ARG A 26 -48.60 -11.81 53.85
N GLU A 27 -49.42 -10.76 54.03
CA GLU A 27 -49.26 -9.47 53.35
C GLU A 27 -47.93 -8.82 53.71
N PHE A 28 -47.58 -8.75 55.00
CA PHE A 28 -46.30 -8.21 55.46
C PHE A 28 -45.10 -8.98 54.89
N ILE A 29 -45.15 -10.32 54.82
CA ILE A 29 -44.09 -11.11 54.19
C ILE A 29 -43.98 -10.81 52.68
N LYS A 30 -45.10 -10.63 51.96
CA LYS A 30 -45.08 -10.21 50.55
C LYS A 30 -44.47 -8.82 50.39
N LEU A 31 -44.90 -7.84 51.19
CA LEU A 31 -44.38 -6.47 51.17
C LEU A 31 -42.89 -6.43 51.51
N ARG A 32 -42.43 -7.17 52.52
CA ARG A 32 -41.01 -7.31 52.87
C ARG A 32 -40.19 -7.90 51.71
N LYS A 33 -40.69 -8.95 51.03
CA LYS A 33 -40.02 -9.51 49.85
C LYS A 33 -39.94 -8.52 48.70
N ASN A 34 -41.01 -7.75 48.46
CA ASN A 34 -41.03 -6.73 47.41
C ASN A 34 -40.04 -5.60 47.74
N LEU A 35 -40.01 -5.12 48.98
CA LEU A 35 -39.07 -4.09 49.44
C LEU A 35 -37.61 -4.54 49.28
N ILE A 36 -37.28 -5.78 49.66
CA ILE A 36 -35.93 -6.34 49.46
C ILE A 36 -35.58 -6.41 47.97
N SER A 37 -36.53 -6.80 47.10
CA SER A 37 -36.32 -6.80 45.66
C SER A 37 -36.07 -5.40 45.08
N GLN A 38 -36.78 -4.40 45.59
CA GLN A 38 -36.60 -2.99 45.20
C GLN A 38 -35.28 -2.41 45.73
N GLN A 39 -34.87 -2.79 46.95
CA GLN A 39 -33.57 -2.42 47.51
C GLN A 39 -32.43 -3.01 46.68
N ASN A 40 -32.50 -4.29 46.30
CA ASN A 40 -31.49 -4.92 45.45
C ASN A 40 -31.40 -4.24 44.08
N LEU A 41 -32.54 -3.97 43.43
CA LEU A 41 -32.57 -3.26 42.14
C LEU A 41 -31.97 -1.84 42.23
N LEU A 42 -32.20 -1.13 43.34
CA LEU A 42 -31.59 0.18 43.59
C LEU A 42 -30.07 0.09 43.78
N LEU A 43 -29.58 -0.97 44.42
CA LEU A 43 -28.13 -1.22 44.58
C LEU A 43 -27.47 -1.62 43.26
N GLU A 44 -28.12 -2.44 42.44
CA GLU A 44 -27.64 -2.83 41.09
C GLU A 44 -27.59 -1.63 40.14
N THR A 45 -28.61 -0.77 40.16
CA THR A 45 -28.63 0.47 39.37
C THR A 45 -27.63 1.51 39.87
N TYR A 46 -27.38 1.59 41.19
CA TYR A 46 -26.31 2.42 41.73
C TYR A 46 -24.91 1.90 41.34
N ALA A 47 -24.69 0.58 41.40
CA ALA A 47 -23.43 -0.03 41.00
C ALA A 47 -23.13 0.20 39.51
N SER A 48 -24.13 0.07 38.63
CA SER A 48 -23.96 0.34 37.20
C SER A 48 -23.75 1.82 36.89
N LEU A 49 -24.33 2.74 37.68
CA LEU A 49 -24.02 4.18 37.62
C LEU A 49 -22.57 4.48 38.04
N LYS A 50 -22.07 3.88 39.13
CA LYS A 50 -20.67 4.06 39.57
C LYS A 50 -19.67 3.42 38.60
N GLU A 51 -20.03 2.31 37.95
CA GLU A 51 -19.29 1.78 36.79
C GLU A 51 -19.31 2.71 35.57
N LEU A 52 -20.38 3.48 35.36
CA LEU A 52 -20.46 4.44 34.26
C LEU A 52 -19.60 5.67 34.56
N GLU A 53 -19.67 6.23 35.77
CA GLU A 53 -18.87 7.36 36.25
C GLU A 53 -17.36 7.08 36.09
N THR A 54 -16.92 5.89 36.52
CA THR A 54 -15.53 5.44 36.36
C THR A 54 -15.11 5.21 34.89
N LYS A 55 -16.01 4.76 34.01
CA LYS A 55 -15.74 4.61 32.57
C LYS A 55 -15.70 5.96 31.82
N VAL A 56 -16.42 6.97 32.31
CA VAL A 56 -16.43 8.33 31.75
C VAL A 56 -15.24 9.17 32.25
N GLY A 57 -14.55 8.73 33.31
CA GLY A 57 -13.32 9.37 33.79
C GLY A 57 -13.55 10.57 34.71
N VAL A 58 -14.74 10.65 35.33
CA VAL A 58 -15.01 11.63 36.40
C VAL A 58 -14.28 11.19 37.66
N THR A 59 -13.47 12.10 38.23
CA THR A 59 -12.59 11.80 39.39
C THR A 59 -13.09 12.34 40.72
N ASP A 60 -14.16 13.14 40.74
CA ASP A 60 -14.87 13.54 41.96
C ASP A 60 -15.94 12.48 42.29
N ASP A 61 -16.08 12.10 43.57
CA ASP A 61 -17.16 11.22 44.09
C ASP A 61 -18.53 11.95 44.06
N SER A 62 -19.01 12.26 42.86
CA SER A 62 -20.19 13.12 42.65
C SER A 62 -21.51 12.44 43.04
N LEU A 63 -21.57 11.11 42.91
CA LEU A 63 -22.71 10.28 43.36
C LEU A 63 -22.76 10.01 44.87
N GLY A 64 -21.69 10.32 45.62
CA GLY A 64 -21.62 10.09 47.07
C GLY A 64 -21.53 8.62 47.48
N ASP A 65 -22.15 8.29 48.63
CA ASP A 65 -22.04 6.99 49.30
C ASP A 65 -23.43 6.50 49.77
N ILE A 66 -23.96 5.42 49.18
CA ILE A 66 -25.20 4.80 49.65
C ILE A 66 -24.92 3.88 50.84
N ARG A 67 -25.61 4.11 51.96
CA ARG A 67 -25.52 3.28 53.18
C ARG A 67 -26.87 2.65 53.52
N LEU A 68 -26.89 1.33 53.64
CA LEU A 68 -28.05 0.58 54.12
C LEU A 68 -28.05 0.55 55.65
N LEU A 69 -29.05 1.18 56.28
CA LEU A 69 -29.22 1.16 57.73
C LEU A 69 -30.26 0.10 58.13
N SER A 70 -29.89 -0.84 59.00
CA SER A 70 -30.84 -1.79 59.57
C SER A 70 -31.69 -1.12 60.66
N VAL A 71 -32.94 -0.83 60.33
CA VAL A 71 -33.97 -0.37 61.27
C VAL A 71 -34.59 -1.51 62.09
N SER A 72 -34.07 -2.74 62.00
CA SER A 72 -34.62 -3.93 62.68
C SER A 72 -34.69 -3.83 64.20
N ASN A 73 -33.83 -3.00 64.80
CA ASN A 73 -33.66 -2.85 66.24
C ASN A 73 -34.22 -1.51 66.75
N TRP A 74 -34.90 -0.74 65.89
CA TRP A 74 -35.44 0.57 66.25
C TRP A 74 -36.75 0.39 67.02
N PRO A 75 -36.96 1.10 68.14
CA PRO A 75 -38.23 1.06 68.87
C PRO A 75 -39.37 1.61 68.00
N ALA A 76 -40.59 1.15 68.25
CA ALA A 76 -41.74 1.45 67.40
C ALA A 76 -42.02 2.96 67.23
N HIS A 77 -41.64 3.81 68.19
CA HIS A 77 -41.79 5.26 68.03
C HIS A 77 -40.85 5.85 66.97
N ASP A 78 -39.64 5.30 66.77
CA ASP A 78 -38.69 5.82 65.78
C ASP A 78 -39.09 5.37 64.37
N LEU A 79 -39.64 4.17 64.26
CA LEU A 79 -40.28 3.70 63.03
C LEU A 79 -41.51 4.56 62.67
N LEU A 80 -42.25 5.05 63.66
CA LEU A 80 -43.37 5.99 63.44
C LEU A 80 -42.91 7.41 63.08
N LEU A 81 -41.72 7.84 63.52
CA LEU A 81 -41.11 9.09 63.05
C LEU A 81 -40.76 9.03 61.56
N LEU A 82 -40.39 7.87 61.01
CA LEU A 82 -40.20 7.65 59.57
C LEU A 82 -41.51 7.63 58.76
N VAL A 83 -42.66 7.44 59.43
CA VAL A 83 -44.01 7.39 58.82
C VAL A 83 -44.78 8.70 59.08
N ARG A 84 -44.14 9.69 59.72
CA ARG A 84 -44.75 10.99 59.98
C ARG A 84 -44.93 11.75 58.66
N ASN A 85 -46.15 12.14 58.36
CA ASN A 85 -46.52 12.81 57.11
C ASN A 85 -46.03 14.28 57.05
N ASP A 86 -44.72 14.47 57.00
CA ASP A 86 -44.12 15.70 56.46
C ASP A 86 -44.06 15.66 54.91
N LEU A 87 -44.61 14.60 54.31
CA LEU A 87 -45.12 14.55 52.94
C LEU A 87 -46.40 15.41 52.80
N ALA A 88 -46.33 16.68 53.23
CA ALA A 88 -47.02 17.71 52.48
C ALA A 88 -46.47 17.62 51.04
N THR A 89 -47.35 17.29 50.09
CA THR A 89 -46.98 17.11 48.70
C THR A 89 -46.18 18.33 48.23
N ARG A 90 -44.90 18.13 47.85
CA ARG A 90 -44.21 19.03 46.93
C ARG A 90 -44.84 18.87 45.53
N GLN A 91 -46.11 19.28 45.41
CA GLN A 91 -46.86 19.35 44.16
C GLN A 91 -46.39 20.51 43.28
N ASN A 92 -45.59 21.43 43.82
CA ASN A 92 -45.03 22.58 43.13
C ASN A 92 -43.50 22.46 42.99
N LEU A 93 -43.06 21.51 42.17
CA LEU A 93 -41.95 21.78 41.26
C LEU A 93 -42.62 22.02 39.90
N ASP A 94 -42.66 23.30 39.47
CA ASP A 94 -43.23 23.77 38.20
C ASP A 94 -42.45 23.23 36.98
N ILE A 95 -42.42 21.91 36.81
CA ILE A 95 -42.22 21.26 35.50
C ILE A 95 -43.57 21.36 34.78
N ARG A 96 -43.97 22.60 34.45
CA ARG A 96 -45.14 22.91 33.63
C ARG A 96 -45.03 22.20 32.28
N ASP A 97 -46.16 22.11 31.59
CA ASP A 97 -46.42 21.34 30.36
C ASP A 97 -45.60 21.76 29.12
N GLY A 98 -44.58 22.62 29.29
CA GLY A 98 -43.60 23.01 28.26
C GLY A 98 -42.16 22.55 28.50
N PHE A 99 -41.78 22.05 29.69
CA PHE A 99 -40.37 21.72 29.98
C PHE A 99 -39.82 20.62 29.06
N ALA A 100 -40.59 19.57 28.82
CA ALA A 100 -40.18 18.47 27.95
C ALA A 100 -40.04 18.88 26.47
N PRO A 101 -41.02 19.59 25.85
CA PRO A 101 -40.84 20.22 24.55
C PRO A 101 -39.63 21.15 24.46
N GLN A 102 -39.39 22.00 25.47
CA GLN A 102 -38.29 22.96 25.48
C GLN A 102 -36.91 22.27 25.55
N VAL A 103 -36.76 21.26 26.42
CA VAL A 103 -35.52 20.47 26.51
C VAL A 103 -35.27 19.69 25.22
N LEU A 104 -36.29 19.06 24.62
CA LEU A 104 -36.16 18.38 23.32
C LEU A 104 -35.83 19.35 22.19
N GLN A 105 -36.40 20.55 22.18
CA GLN A 105 -36.12 21.59 21.17
C GLN A 105 -34.70 22.16 21.32
N GLN A 106 -34.22 22.33 22.56
CA GLN A 106 -32.86 22.78 22.85
C GLN A 106 -31.82 21.70 22.48
N LEU A 107 -32.09 20.42 22.80
CA LEU A 107 -31.26 19.30 22.37
C LEU A 107 -31.25 19.14 20.84
N TYR A 108 -32.40 19.32 20.17
CA TYR A 108 -32.46 19.32 18.70
C TYR A 108 -31.59 20.42 18.10
N ALA A 109 -31.68 21.65 18.62
CA ALA A 109 -30.88 22.78 18.15
C ALA A 109 -29.37 22.54 18.36
N GLN A 110 -28.96 22.00 19.50
CA GLN A 110 -27.55 21.70 19.79
C GLN A 110 -27.01 20.52 18.97
N LEU A 111 -27.76 19.43 18.85
CA LEU A 111 -27.31 18.25 18.11
C LEU A 111 -27.27 18.49 16.60
N LYS A 112 -28.21 19.26 16.04
CA LYS A 112 -28.24 19.56 14.61
C LYS A 112 -26.99 20.32 14.14
N LEU A 113 -26.43 21.21 14.97
CA LEU A 113 -25.21 21.94 14.63
C LEU A 113 -24.03 21.00 14.33
N ILE A 114 -23.99 19.81 14.92
CA ILE A 114 -22.88 18.85 14.75
C ILE A 114 -22.74 18.39 13.29
N SER A 115 -23.83 18.15 12.55
CA SER A 115 -23.72 17.77 11.13
C SER A 115 -23.30 18.95 10.24
N GLU A 116 -23.74 20.16 10.57
CA GLU A 116 -23.34 21.40 9.89
C GLU A 116 -21.86 21.76 10.17
N GLU A 117 -21.37 21.55 11.39
CA GLU A 117 -19.96 21.68 11.80
C GLU A 117 -19.06 20.66 11.08
N VAL A 118 -19.50 19.40 10.94
CA VAL A 118 -18.76 18.39 10.17
C VAL A 118 -18.66 18.74 8.68
N LEU A 119 -19.74 19.26 8.09
CA LEU A 119 -19.74 19.70 6.68
C LEU A 119 -18.84 20.93 6.46
N THR A 120 -18.91 21.93 7.34
CA THR A 120 -18.07 23.13 7.25
C THR A 120 -16.59 22.80 7.45
N ALA A 121 -16.24 22.00 8.47
CA ALA A 121 -14.87 21.51 8.67
C ALA A 121 -14.36 20.72 7.45
N ASN A 122 -15.19 19.88 6.82
CA ASN A 122 -14.83 19.20 5.58
C ASN A 122 -14.56 20.17 4.42
N THR A 123 -15.38 21.22 4.24
CA THR A 123 -15.13 22.23 3.21
C THR A 123 -13.81 22.98 3.42
N GLU A 124 -13.43 23.29 4.67
CA GLU A 124 -12.13 23.87 4.98
C GLU A 124 -10.96 22.91 4.67
N ILE A 125 -11.09 21.64 5.05
CA ILE A 125 -10.07 20.61 4.77
C ILE A 125 -9.86 20.44 3.27
N ILE A 126 -10.94 20.42 2.48
CA ILE A 126 -10.88 20.34 1.02
C ILE A 126 -10.24 21.60 0.42
N ALA A 127 -10.59 22.79 0.92
CA ALA A 127 -9.98 24.04 0.48
C ALA A 127 -8.45 24.03 0.70
N ARG A 128 -8.00 23.73 1.92
CA ARG A 128 -6.57 23.63 2.27
C ARG A 128 -5.85 22.51 1.48
N ARG A 129 -6.52 21.38 1.24
CA ARG A 129 -5.99 20.30 0.38
C ARG A 129 -5.79 20.78 -1.06
N ASN A 130 -6.76 21.51 -1.62
CA ASN A 130 -6.67 22.06 -2.97
C ASN A 130 -5.56 23.13 -3.08
N GLU A 131 -5.36 23.96 -2.05
CA GLU A 131 -4.22 24.89 -1.99
C GLU A 131 -2.88 24.15 -2.02
N ILE A 132 -2.71 23.09 -1.22
CA ILE A 132 -1.49 22.26 -1.21
C ILE A 132 -1.28 21.57 -2.56
N LEU A 133 -2.33 20.99 -3.15
CA LEU A 133 -2.27 20.37 -4.48
C LEU A 133 -1.88 21.38 -5.55
N ASN A 134 -2.42 22.60 -5.51
CA ASN A 134 -2.08 23.66 -6.44
C ASN A 134 -0.63 24.16 -6.25
N LEU A 135 -0.14 24.24 -5.01
CA LEU A 135 1.26 24.55 -4.71
C LEU A 135 2.19 23.46 -5.27
N MET A 136 1.89 22.17 -5.05
CA MET A 136 2.66 21.07 -5.67
C MET A 136 2.60 21.12 -7.20
N ARG A 137 1.41 21.31 -7.78
CA ARG A 137 1.21 21.46 -9.24
C ARG A 137 2.03 22.62 -9.82
N SER A 138 2.27 23.68 -9.06
CA SER A 138 3.12 24.82 -9.47
C SER A 138 4.62 24.52 -9.37
N LYS A 139 5.06 23.88 -8.26
CA LYS A 139 6.47 23.52 -8.03
C LYS A 139 6.99 22.53 -9.08
N TYR A 140 6.18 21.51 -9.40
CA TYR A 140 6.52 20.46 -10.37
C TYR A 140 6.13 20.80 -11.81
N ARG A 141 6.13 22.08 -12.22
CA ARG A 141 5.93 22.46 -13.62
C ARG A 141 7.19 22.24 -14.48
N ALA A 142 8.38 22.50 -13.93
CA ALA A 142 9.64 22.34 -14.65
C ALA A 142 9.93 20.86 -14.99
N ASP A 143 9.58 19.95 -14.09
CA ASP A 143 9.80 18.50 -14.21
C ASP A 143 8.90 17.81 -15.24
N ARG A 144 8.06 18.56 -15.97
CA ARG A 144 7.17 18.07 -17.05
C ARG A 144 7.73 18.33 -18.45
N SER A 145 9.05 18.48 -18.55
CA SER A 145 9.76 18.85 -19.77
C SER A 145 9.71 17.78 -20.87
N THR A 146 9.40 16.52 -20.52
CA THR A 146 9.28 15.41 -21.48
C THR A 146 7.84 14.89 -21.55
N TYR A 147 7.45 14.32 -22.70
CA TYR A 147 6.10 13.79 -22.91
C TYR A 147 5.72 12.71 -21.87
N LEU A 148 6.65 11.81 -21.54
CA LEU A 148 6.45 10.73 -20.57
C LEU A 148 6.21 11.28 -19.15
N THR A 149 7.08 12.18 -18.68
CA THR A 149 6.93 12.81 -17.34
C THR A 149 5.64 13.63 -17.24
N ASN A 150 5.24 14.31 -18.31
CA ASN A 150 3.99 15.06 -18.37
C ASN A 150 2.76 14.12 -18.32
N LEU A 151 2.80 12.97 -18.99
CA LEU A 151 1.74 11.95 -18.94
C LEU A 151 1.61 11.34 -17.54
N GLU A 152 2.73 10.99 -16.89
CA GLU A 152 2.75 10.52 -15.50
C GLU A 152 2.17 11.57 -14.54
N TRP A 153 2.56 12.84 -14.69
CA TRP A 153 2.00 13.93 -13.90
C TRP A 153 0.52 14.16 -14.18
N LYS A 154 0.02 13.92 -15.39
CA LYS A 154 -1.42 13.98 -15.69
C LYS A 154 -2.18 12.88 -14.96
N ASN A 155 -1.66 11.65 -14.96
CA ASN A 155 -2.26 10.53 -14.22
C ASN A 155 -2.27 10.79 -12.70
N LYS A 156 -1.14 11.22 -12.12
CA LYS A 156 -1.06 11.59 -10.69
C LYS A 156 -2.02 12.72 -10.31
N ASN A 157 -2.26 13.70 -11.19
CA ASN A 157 -3.26 14.74 -10.92
C ASN A 157 -4.68 14.17 -10.88
N LEU A 158 -5.04 13.28 -11.82
CA LEU A 158 -6.34 12.59 -11.79
C LEU A 158 -6.51 11.76 -10.50
N GLU A 159 -5.48 11.03 -10.08
CA GLU A 159 -5.48 10.29 -8.80
C GLU A 159 -5.70 11.21 -7.60
N PHE A 160 -5.08 12.40 -7.57
CA PHE A 160 -5.27 13.37 -6.49
C PHE A 160 -6.68 13.99 -6.48
N ASP A 161 -7.24 14.27 -7.66
CA ASP A 161 -8.60 14.80 -7.81
C ASP A 161 -9.64 13.73 -7.38
N GLU A 162 -9.50 12.49 -7.86
CA GLU A 162 -10.34 11.36 -7.41
C GLU A 162 -10.25 11.10 -5.90
N GLN A 163 -9.06 11.18 -5.30
CA GLN A 163 -8.91 11.07 -3.85
C GLN A 163 -9.64 12.19 -3.11
N THR A 164 -9.63 13.41 -3.65
CA THR A 164 -10.29 14.57 -3.05
C THR A 164 -11.81 14.44 -3.14
N GLU A 165 -12.33 13.95 -4.27
CA GLU A 165 -13.75 13.61 -4.43
C GLU A 165 -14.18 12.48 -3.48
N ARG A 166 -13.37 11.42 -3.36
CA ARG A 166 -13.61 10.31 -2.42
C ARG A 166 -13.66 10.80 -0.96
N ILE A 167 -12.73 11.67 -0.54
CA ILE A 167 -12.74 12.27 0.81
C ILE A 167 -14.02 13.09 1.03
N ASN A 168 -14.37 13.95 0.07
CA ASN A 168 -15.59 14.76 0.15
C ASN A 168 -16.84 13.89 0.32
N LYS A 169 -16.96 12.84 -0.49
CA LYS A 169 -18.09 11.90 -0.43
C LYS A 169 -18.17 11.17 0.91
N MET A 170 -17.05 10.66 1.44
CA MET A 170 -17.04 10.03 2.77
C MET A 170 -17.49 11.00 3.87
N ALA A 171 -17.13 12.28 3.78
CA ALA A 171 -17.54 13.29 4.76
C ALA A 171 -19.03 13.67 4.63
N THR A 172 -19.58 13.77 3.41
CA THR A 172 -21.02 14.00 3.21
C THR A 172 -21.84 12.80 3.68
N ASP A 173 -21.39 11.57 3.40
CA ASP A 173 -22.05 10.34 3.84
C ASP A 173 -22.00 10.22 5.37
N LEU A 174 -20.90 10.64 6.01
CA LEU A 174 -20.77 10.71 7.47
C LEU A 174 -21.75 11.72 8.08
N ALA A 175 -21.84 12.93 7.52
CA ALA A 175 -22.75 13.98 8.00
C ALA A 175 -24.22 13.55 7.92
N GLN A 176 -24.63 12.93 6.80
CA GLN A 176 -25.98 12.35 6.65
C GLN A 176 -26.24 11.21 7.65
N ASN A 177 -25.27 10.33 7.89
CA ASN A 177 -25.37 9.24 8.87
C ASN A 177 -25.51 9.80 10.31
N LEU A 178 -24.78 10.86 10.64
CA LEU A 178 -24.92 11.58 11.91
C LEU A 178 -26.31 12.20 12.05
N GLU A 179 -26.82 12.88 11.02
CA GLU A 179 -28.17 13.46 11.04
C GLU A 179 -29.25 12.40 11.25
N VAL A 180 -29.17 11.26 10.55
CA VAL A 180 -30.08 10.12 10.75
C VAL A 180 -30.01 9.58 12.18
N LYS A 181 -28.81 9.42 12.75
CA LYS A 181 -28.62 8.94 14.13
C LYS A 181 -29.10 9.93 15.19
N ILE A 182 -28.88 11.22 14.97
CA ILE A 182 -29.38 12.31 15.83
C ILE A 182 -30.90 12.27 15.85
N ASN A 183 -31.54 12.20 14.68
CA ASN A 183 -33.00 12.10 14.57
C ASN A 183 -33.52 10.83 15.25
N GLN A 184 -32.89 9.67 15.06
CA GLN A 184 -33.27 8.42 15.76
C GLN A 184 -33.13 8.53 17.29
N ALA A 185 -32.04 9.12 17.79
CA ALA A 185 -31.83 9.32 19.22
C ALA A 185 -32.89 10.25 19.84
N LEU A 186 -33.31 11.28 19.09
CA LEU A 186 -34.36 12.20 19.50
C LEU A 186 -35.75 11.55 19.48
N GLU A 187 -36.07 10.73 18.47
CA GLU A 187 -37.33 9.96 18.48
C GLU A 187 -37.37 8.98 19.67
N LEU A 188 -36.26 8.31 19.99
CA LEU A 188 -36.17 7.48 21.19
C LEU A 188 -36.32 8.32 22.48
N ALA A 189 -35.72 9.51 22.54
CA ALA A 189 -35.83 10.43 23.67
C ALA A 189 -37.25 11.00 23.86
N LYS A 190 -38.10 11.00 22.82
CA LYS A 190 -39.52 11.40 22.90
C LYS A 190 -40.40 10.36 23.60
N ILE A 191 -40.11 9.06 23.45
CA ILE A 191 -41.00 7.96 23.91
C ILE A 191 -41.42 8.10 25.39
N PRO A 192 -40.51 8.33 26.37
CA PRO A 192 -40.91 8.41 27.78
C PRO A 192 -41.86 9.58 28.10
N TRP A 193 -41.83 10.65 27.29
CA TRP A 193 -42.72 11.80 27.45
C TRP A 193 -44.12 11.52 26.89
N VAL A 194 -44.19 10.84 25.74
CA VAL A 194 -45.46 10.35 25.17
C VAL A 194 -46.13 9.35 26.12
N ASP A 195 -45.35 8.42 26.69
CA ASP A 195 -45.85 7.46 27.69
C ASP A 195 -46.33 8.17 28.97
N ARG A 196 -45.60 9.19 29.44
CA ARG A 196 -46.03 10.04 30.57
C ARG A 196 -47.35 10.73 30.27
N GLU A 197 -47.50 11.36 29.11
CA GLU A 197 -48.72 12.05 28.71
C GLU A 197 -49.91 11.10 28.58
N ALA A 198 -49.70 9.90 28.01
CA ALA A 198 -50.70 8.84 27.96
C ALA A 198 -51.11 8.34 29.36
N LEU A 199 -50.18 8.28 30.31
CA LEU A 199 -50.45 7.94 31.71
C LEU A 199 -51.22 9.05 32.44
N VAL A 200 -50.86 10.32 32.27
CA VAL A 200 -51.60 11.47 32.84
C VAL A 200 -53.06 11.45 32.36
N ASN A 201 -53.27 11.37 31.05
CA ASN A 201 -54.60 11.22 30.42
C ASN A 201 -55.37 9.98 30.90
N LYS A 202 -54.70 8.95 31.44
CA LYS A 202 -55.34 7.76 32.03
C LYS A 202 -55.69 7.97 33.49
N VAL A 203 -54.84 8.66 34.26
CA VAL A 203 -55.11 9.02 35.66
C VAL A 203 -56.30 9.97 35.75
N GLU A 204 -56.37 11.00 34.90
CA GLU A 204 -57.51 11.94 34.87
C GLU A 204 -58.85 11.24 34.59
N ARG A 205 -58.87 10.31 33.62
CA ARG A 205 -60.06 9.48 33.34
C ARG A 205 -60.49 8.64 34.55
N LEU A 206 -59.55 7.95 35.21
CA LEU A 206 -59.83 7.17 36.42
C LEU A 206 -60.29 8.03 37.61
N GLN A 207 -59.80 9.26 37.69
CA GLN A 207 -60.18 10.23 38.73
C GLN A 207 -61.63 10.72 38.52
N ASN A 208 -62.01 10.99 37.27
CA ASN A 208 -63.39 11.30 36.89
C ASN A 208 -64.34 10.11 37.16
N GLU A 209 -63.96 8.88 36.80
CA GLU A 209 -64.74 7.67 37.11
C GLU A 209 -64.95 7.46 38.61
N ASN A 210 -63.93 7.72 39.45
CA ASN A 210 -64.04 7.62 40.91
C ASN A 210 -65.06 8.61 41.49
N SER A 211 -65.07 9.86 41.02
CA SER A 211 -66.03 10.87 41.49
C SER A 211 -67.48 10.49 41.21
N ILE A 212 -67.75 9.88 40.04
CA ILE A 212 -69.08 9.39 39.66
C ILE A 212 -69.52 8.21 40.55
N LEU A 213 -68.59 7.33 40.95
CA LEU A 213 -68.88 6.20 41.83
C LEU A 213 -69.15 6.64 43.28
N GLN A 214 -68.43 7.63 43.78
CA GLN A 214 -68.67 8.20 45.12
C GLN A 214 -70.08 8.79 45.22
N GLN A 215 -70.50 9.57 44.23
CA GLN A 215 -71.84 10.18 44.20
C GLN A 215 -72.97 9.14 44.25
N LYS A 216 -72.83 8.02 43.50
CA LYS A 216 -73.81 6.91 43.51
C LYS A 216 -73.94 6.18 44.85
N ILE A 217 -72.88 6.17 45.68
CA ILE A 217 -72.91 5.53 47.00
C ILE A 217 -73.70 6.38 48.00
N GLU A 218 -73.59 7.71 47.92
CA GLU A 218 -74.33 8.62 48.79
C GLU A 218 -75.85 8.56 48.56
N ASP A 219 -76.29 8.41 47.31
CA ASP A 219 -77.72 8.32 46.98
C ASP A 219 -78.37 7.06 47.56
N ILE A 220 -77.70 5.90 47.46
CA ILE A 220 -78.19 4.62 48.03
C ILE A 220 -78.27 4.68 49.56
N SER A 221 -77.40 5.46 50.21
CA SER A 221 -77.39 5.57 51.67
C SER A 221 -78.63 6.26 52.26
N LYS A 222 -79.30 7.13 51.48
CA LYS A 222 -80.43 7.96 51.93
C LYS A 222 -81.80 7.26 51.84
N GLN A 223 -81.87 6.09 51.20
CA GLN A 223 -83.13 5.48 50.77
C GLN A 223 -83.64 4.34 51.67
N ASN A 224 -82.99 4.09 52.82
CA ASN A 224 -83.18 2.88 53.64
C ASN A 224 -83.68 3.15 55.10
N SER A 225 -84.31 4.29 55.39
CA SER A 225 -84.50 4.75 56.79
C SER A 225 -85.92 4.83 57.35
N GLU A 226 -86.99 4.55 56.59
CA GLU A 226 -88.38 4.75 57.06
C GLU A 226 -89.30 3.55 56.75
N ASP A 227 -89.86 2.95 57.81
CA ASP A 227 -91.22 2.37 57.96
C ASP A 227 -91.26 1.11 58.86
N CYS A 228 -92.13 1.12 59.90
CA CYS A 228 -93.04 0.02 60.29
C CYS A 228 -93.65 0.15 61.72
N ASN A 229 -94.96 -0.16 61.81
CA ASN A 229 -95.76 -0.79 62.89
C ASN A 229 -96.85 0.05 63.57
N GLU A 230 -98.08 -0.50 63.68
CA GLU A 230 -98.64 -1.03 64.95
C GLU A 230 -100.04 -1.68 64.81
N GLU A 231 -100.43 -2.42 65.86
CA GLU A 231 -101.71 -3.10 66.08
C GLU A 231 -102.12 -2.90 67.58
N THR A 232 -103.09 -3.52 68.27
CA THR A 232 -104.06 -4.62 68.03
C THR A 232 -105.26 -4.43 69.03
N MET A 233 -106.18 -5.41 69.13
CA MET A 233 -106.86 -5.82 70.40
C MET A 233 -107.99 -4.93 71.01
N ILE A 234 -108.96 -5.46 71.79
CA ILE A 234 -109.57 -6.81 71.88
C ILE A 234 -110.99 -6.73 72.50
N ALA A 235 -111.74 -7.83 72.47
CA ALA A 235 -113.11 -7.97 72.99
C ALA A 235 -113.20 -8.76 74.34
N ALA A 236 -114.39 -9.31 74.64
CA ALA A 236 -114.77 -10.13 75.80
C ALA A 236 -115.15 -9.34 77.09
N SER A 237 -115.99 -9.85 77.99
CA SER A 237 -116.53 -11.21 78.14
C SER A 237 -118.05 -11.17 78.43
N LYS A 238 -118.84 -11.85 77.57
CA LYS A 238 -119.62 -13.05 77.95
C LYS A 238 -120.41 -12.99 79.30
N TYR A 239 -121.71 -13.28 79.46
CA TYR A 239 -122.60 -14.27 78.81
C TYR A 239 -121.88 -15.62 78.55
N GLU A 240 -121.27 -16.13 79.61
CA GLU A 240 -120.02 -16.91 79.66
C GLU A 240 -120.12 -18.42 79.74
N GLY A 241 -121.28 -19.00 79.46
CA GLY A 241 -121.41 -20.46 79.25
C GLY A 241 -121.78 -20.80 77.82
N LEU A 242 -122.97 -20.37 77.40
CA LEU A 242 -123.60 -20.85 76.17
C LEU A 242 -123.34 -19.96 74.96
N SER A 243 -123.21 -18.64 75.17
CA SER A 243 -122.46 -17.84 74.18
C SER A 243 -120.98 -18.19 74.25
N GLU A 244 -120.44 -18.71 75.35
CA GLU A 244 -119.07 -19.22 75.38
C GLU A 244 -118.87 -20.44 74.51
N GLU A 245 -119.77 -21.40 74.47
CA GLU A 245 -119.63 -22.59 73.61
C GLU A 245 -119.94 -22.27 72.15
N LEU A 246 -120.97 -21.45 71.89
CA LEU A 246 -121.26 -20.98 70.53
C LEU A 246 -120.19 -20.01 70.01
N THR A 247 -119.59 -19.17 70.87
CA THR A 247 -118.42 -18.38 70.49
C THR A 247 -117.17 -19.24 70.44
N LYS A 248 -116.91 -20.21 71.31
CA LYS A 248 -115.79 -21.14 71.16
C LYS A 248 -115.89 -21.91 69.85
N GLU A 249 -117.09 -22.32 69.42
CA GLU A 249 -117.28 -22.96 68.12
C GLU A 249 -117.15 -21.97 66.96
N ARG A 250 -117.72 -20.75 67.06
CA ARG A 250 -117.57 -19.70 66.03
C ARG A 250 -116.14 -19.19 65.92
N THR A 251 -115.44 -18.96 67.03
CA THR A 251 -114.03 -18.58 67.11
C THR A 251 -113.12 -19.76 66.79
N ALA A 252 -113.51 -21.02 67.04
CA ALA A 252 -112.77 -22.17 66.50
C ALA A 252 -112.95 -22.28 65.00
N LYS A 253 -114.13 -21.96 64.46
CA LYS A 253 -114.43 -21.90 63.02
C LYS A 253 -113.79 -20.70 62.34
N GLU A 254 -113.71 -19.56 63.02
CA GLU A 254 -113.06 -18.33 62.57
C GLU A 254 -111.53 -18.48 62.69
N ALA A 255 -111.00 -19.05 63.77
CA ALA A 255 -109.60 -19.45 63.87
C ALA A 255 -109.24 -20.54 62.85
N LEU A 256 -110.12 -21.50 62.56
CA LEU A 256 -109.93 -22.46 61.45
C LEU A 256 -109.96 -21.75 60.10
N LYS A 257 -110.84 -20.77 59.90
CA LYS A 257 -110.89 -19.95 58.68
C LYS A 257 -109.66 -19.05 58.54
N GLU A 258 -109.13 -18.53 59.64
CA GLU A 258 -107.89 -17.75 59.70
C GLU A 258 -106.68 -18.66 59.42
N VAL A 259 -106.59 -19.83 60.08
CA VAL A 259 -105.57 -20.85 59.82
C VAL A 259 -105.64 -21.35 58.38
N VAL A 260 -106.83 -21.55 57.81
CA VAL A 260 -107.02 -21.87 56.39
C VAL A 260 -106.58 -20.69 55.51
N SER A 261 -106.94 -19.44 55.84
CA SER A 261 -106.52 -18.27 55.06
C SER A 261 -105.01 -18.01 55.14
N ALA A 262 -104.39 -18.33 56.28
CA ALA A 262 -102.96 -18.26 56.51
C ALA A 262 -102.25 -19.41 55.78
N ALA A 263 -102.80 -20.63 55.79
CA ALA A 263 -102.33 -21.74 54.97
C ALA A 263 -102.46 -21.44 53.47
N GLU A 264 -103.56 -20.84 53.01
CA GLU A 264 -103.74 -20.38 51.63
C GLU A 264 -102.79 -19.23 51.27
N SER A 265 -102.50 -18.33 52.21
CA SER A 265 -101.50 -17.26 52.06
C SER A 265 -100.10 -17.85 51.94
N MET A 266 -99.71 -18.76 52.84
CA MET A 266 -98.45 -19.50 52.79
C MET A 266 -98.35 -20.36 51.52
N LEU A 267 -99.43 -20.97 51.05
CA LEU A 267 -99.48 -21.69 49.77
C LEU A 267 -99.36 -20.75 48.56
N ARG A 268 -99.93 -19.54 48.61
CA ARG A 268 -99.71 -18.50 47.59
C ARG A 268 -98.24 -18.04 47.58
N VAL A 269 -97.65 -17.77 48.74
CA VAL A 269 -96.23 -17.43 48.88
C VAL A 269 -95.36 -18.59 48.37
N ALA A 270 -95.60 -19.83 48.79
CA ALA A 270 -94.87 -21.01 48.34
C ALA A 270 -94.99 -21.23 46.83
N ARG A 271 -96.18 -21.11 46.24
CA ARG A 271 -96.39 -21.19 44.78
C ARG A 271 -95.63 -20.08 44.03
N SER A 272 -95.67 -18.84 44.54
CA SER A 272 -94.89 -17.74 43.96
C SER A 272 -93.39 -17.99 44.06
N ARG A 273 -92.92 -18.54 45.20
CA ARG A 273 -91.51 -18.89 45.43
C ARG A 273 -91.06 -20.00 44.49
N ILE A 274 -91.86 -21.06 44.33
CA ILE A 274 -91.63 -22.13 43.34
C ILE A 274 -91.50 -21.53 41.94
N ALA A 275 -92.45 -20.68 41.50
CA ALA A 275 -92.38 -20.03 40.20
C ALA A 275 -91.13 -19.14 40.01
N THR A 276 -90.63 -18.47 41.07
CA THR A 276 -89.34 -17.74 40.99
C THR A 276 -88.15 -18.69 40.89
N LEU A 277 -88.13 -19.79 41.66
CA LEU A 277 -87.06 -20.78 41.62
C LEU A 277 -87.02 -21.53 40.30
N GLU A 278 -88.16 -21.87 39.71
CA GLU A 278 -88.26 -22.48 38.37
C GLU A 278 -87.72 -21.55 37.28
N ARG A 279 -87.97 -20.24 37.39
CA ARG A 279 -87.41 -19.24 36.47
C ARG A 279 -85.87 -19.16 36.61
N GLN A 280 -85.38 -19.02 37.84
CA GLN A 280 -83.93 -19.02 38.14
C GLN A 280 -83.24 -20.33 37.70
N LEU A 281 -83.93 -21.47 37.80
CA LEU A 281 -83.42 -22.77 37.37
C LEU A 281 -83.38 -22.90 35.84
N LYS A 282 -84.26 -22.20 35.10
CA LYS A 282 -84.18 -22.08 33.64
C LYS A 282 -83.06 -21.13 33.20
N GLU A 283 -82.93 -19.99 33.87
CA GLU A 283 -81.87 -19.00 33.63
C GLU A 283 -80.47 -19.61 33.85
N THR A 284 -80.23 -20.21 35.01
CA THR A 284 -78.96 -20.88 35.33
C THR A 284 -78.64 -22.08 34.41
N LYS A 285 -79.64 -22.82 33.92
CA LYS A 285 -79.46 -23.84 32.88
C LYS A 285 -78.98 -23.23 31.56
N PHE A 286 -79.60 -22.13 31.13
CA PHE A 286 -79.20 -21.41 29.92
C PHE A 286 -77.79 -20.83 30.05
N GLU A 287 -77.47 -20.18 31.16
CA GLU A 287 -76.12 -19.70 31.47
C GLU A 287 -75.09 -20.82 31.40
N LEU A 288 -75.35 -21.96 32.04
CA LEU A 288 -74.47 -23.13 32.03
C LEU A 288 -74.29 -23.74 30.63
N GLU A 289 -75.32 -23.72 29.78
CA GLU A 289 -75.17 -24.06 28.37
C GLU A 289 -74.30 -23.06 27.60
N THR A 290 -74.49 -21.75 27.80
CA THR A 290 -73.63 -20.75 27.12
C THR A 290 -72.18 -20.85 27.58
N ALA A 291 -71.93 -21.12 28.87
CA ALA A 291 -70.59 -21.36 29.41
C ALA A 291 -69.95 -22.62 28.80
N ARG A 292 -70.71 -23.71 28.61
CA ARG A 292 -70.24 -24.92 27.93
C ARG A 292 -69.92 -24.68 26.45
N ARG A 293 -70.67 -23.83 25.74
CA ARG A 293 -70.36 -23.45 24.34
C ARG A 293 -69.05 -22.65 24.28
N LYS A 294 -68.93 -21.60 25.10
CA LYS A 294 -67.70 -20.79 25.24
C LYS A 294 -66.46 -21.63 25.60
N HIS A 295 -66.62 -22.63 26.48
CA HIS A 295 -65.52 -23.54 26.82
C HIS A 295 -65.03 -24.34 25.60
N LYS A 296 -65.96 -24.91 24.81
CA LYS A 296 -65.61 -25.65 23.58
C LYS A 296 -64.95 -24.76 22.53
N GLU A 297 -65.44 -23.53 22.36
CA GLU A 297 -64.84 -22.54 21.47
C GLU A 297 -63.41 -22.19 21.90
N LEU A 298 -63.17 -21.99 23.20
CA LEU A 298 -61.83 -21.78 23.74
C LEU A 298 -60.92 -23.00 23.55
N GLU A 299 -61.38 -24.23 23.82
CA GLU A 299 -60.61 -25.46 23.57
C GLU A 299 -60.21 -25.61 22.09
N GLN A 300 -61.11 -25.27 21.16
CA GLN A 300 -60.81 -25.28 19.72
C GLN A 300 -59.77 -24.21 19.36
N LEU A 301 -59.88 -22.99 19.89
CA LEU A 301 -58.89 -21.93 19.70
C LEU A 301 -57.52 -22.32 20.27
N TYR A 302 -57.46 -22.96 21.43
CA TYR A 302 -56.20 -23.47 22.00
C TYR A 302 -55.56 -24.53 21.11
N ARG A 303 -56.31 -25.54 20.64
CA ARG A 303 -55.79 -26.58 19.72
C ARG A 303 -55.33 -26.00 18.38
N HIS A 304 -56.07 -25.03 17.83
CA HIS A 304 -55.63 -24.35 16.60
C HIS A 304 -54.36 -23.52 16.83
N ARG A 305 -54.24 -22.85 17.98
CA ARG A 305 -53.05 -22.09 18.34
C ARG A 305 -51.82 -22.99 18.55
N GLU A 306 -52.00 -24.14 19.19
CA GLU A 306 -50.97 -25.17 19.40
C GLU A 306 -50.45 -25.73 18.07
N THR A 307 -51.34 -26.23 17.20
CA THR A 307 -50.97 -26.69 15.84
C THR A 307 -50.35 -25.59 14.97
N SER A 308 -50.74 -24.33 15.16
CA SER A 308 -50.12 -23.17 14.51
C SER A 308 -48.71 -22.86 15.02
N TYR A 309 -48.39 -23.18 16.28
CA TYR A 309 -47.04 -23.08 16.81
C TYR A 309 -46.17 -24.26 16.34
N ASP A 310 -46.67 -25.50 16.36
CA ASP A 310 -45.96 -26.67 15.87
C ASP A 310 -45.56 -26.55 14.39
N THR A 311 -46.49 -26.08 13.55
CA THR A 311 -46.23 -25.86 12.11
C THR A 311 -45.22 -24.72 11.88
N ARG A 312 -45.22 -23.69 12.73
CA ARG A 312 -44.18 -22.64 12.71
C ARG A 312 -42.83 -23.15 13.18
N ALA A 313 -42.78 -23.95 14.25
CA ALA A 313 -41.56 -24.54 14.78
C ALA A 313 -40.89 -25.48 13.76
N LYS A 314 -41.68 -26.32 13.08
CA LYS A 314 -41.19 -27.19 12.00
C LYS A 314 -40.59 -26.39 10.84
N LYS A 315 -41.31 -25.38 10.33
CA LYS A 315 -40.79 -24.48 9.28
C LYS A 315 -39.51 -23.76 9.72
N LEU A 316 -39.42 -23.34 10.98
CA LEU A 316 -38.23 -22.66 11.50
C LEU A 316 -37.02 -23.61 11.62
N MET A 317 -37.23 -24.89 11.97
CA MET A 317 -36.18 -25.91 11.90
C MET A 317 -35.77 -26.26 10.46
N GLU A 318 -36.70 -26.33 9.51
CA GLU A 318 -36.39 -26.52 8.09
C GLU A 318 -35.56 -25.36 7.51
N VAL A 319 -35.89 -24.12 7.88
CA VAL A 319 -35.11 -22.92 7.54
C VAL A 319 -33.74 -22.91 8.22
N SER A 320 -33.63 -23.33 9.50
CA SER A 320 -32.34 -23.49 10.17
C SER A 320 -31.44 -24.49 9.43
N LYS A 321 -31.98 -25.68 9.11
CA LYS A 321 -31.25 -26.76 8.44
C LYS A 321 -30.80 -26.38 7.03
N THR A 322 -31.63 -25.67 6.27
CA THR A 322 -31.22 -25.15 4.95
C THR A 322 -30.16 -24.05 5.11
N GLY A 323 -30.27 -23.19 6.12
CA GLY A 323 -29.23 -22.23 6.51
C GLY A 323 -27.89 -22.91 6.81
N GLU A 324 -27.88 -23.92 7.69
CA GLU A 324 -26.71 -24.74 8.03
C GLU A 324 -26.05 -25.34 6.78
N MET A 325 -26.83 -25.98 5.89
CA MET A 325 -26.31 -26.52 4.63
C MET A 325 -25.70 -25.45 3.71
N THR A 326 -26.29 -24.24 3.65
CA THR A 326 -25.69 -23.14 2.87
C THR A 326 -24.40 -22.62 3.50
N ILE A 327 -24.29 -22.59 4.82
CA ILE A 327 -23.06 -22.20 5.54
C ILE A 327 -21.96 -23.24 5.30
N GLU A 328 -22.28 -24.53 5.34
CA GLU A 328 -21.34 -25.61 5.00
C GLU A 328 -20.85 -25.49 3.55
N ALA A 329 -21.75 -25.29 2.58
CA ALA A 329 -21.37 -25.09 1.19
C ALA A 329 -20.47 -23.85 0.97
N LEU A 330 -20.78 -22.72 1.64
CA LEU A 330 -19.95 -21.51 1.58
C LEU A 330 -18.58 -21.69 2.26
N SER A 331 -18.49 -22.46 3.35
CA SER A 331 -17.21 -22.77 3.99
C SER A 331 -16.31 -23.64 3.10
N GLN A 332 -16.86 -24.65 2.42
CA GLN A 332 -16.12 -25.46 1.44
C GLN A 332 -15.64 -24.63 0.25
N GLN A 333 -16.45 -23.70 -0.26
CA GLN A 333 -16.05 -22.76 -1.31
C GLN A 333 -14.94 -21.82 -0.85
N ARG A 334 -15.03 -21.27 0.37
CA ARG A 334 -13.95 -20.47 0.98
C ARG A 334 -12.64 -21.27 1.03
N ASP A 335 -12.68 -22.49 1.56
CA ASP A 335 -11.47 -23.30 1.78
C ASP A 335 -10.80 -23.69 0.45
N ALA A 336 -11.60 -23.98 -0.59
CA ALA A 336 -11.11 -24.20 -1.95
C ALA A 336 -10.47 -22.93 -2.56
N LEU A 337 -11.06 -21.75 -2.35
CA LEU A 337 -10.49 -20.48 -2.79
C LEU A 337 -9.22 -20.09 -2.02
N GLU A 338 -9.16 -20.34 -0.71
CA GLU A 338 -7.96 -20.12 0.10
C GLU A 338 -6.79 -21.01 -0.34
N LEU A 339 -7.06 -22.29 -0.66
CA LEU A 339 -6.07 -23.18 -1.28
C LEU A 339 -5.59 -22.62 -2.62
N ARG A 340 -6.52 -22.20 -3.50
CA ARG A 340 -6.15 -21.66 -4.81
C ARG A 340 -5.34 -20.35 -4.72
N VAL A 341 -5.62 -19.50 -3.74
CA VAL A 341 -4.84 -18.28 -3.47
C VAL A 341 -3.44 -18.60 -2.96
N LYS A 342 -3.26 -19.67 -2.16
CA LYS A 342 -1.93 -20.14 -1.74
C LYS A 342 -1.13 -20.66 -2.94
N GLU A 343 -1.71 -21.53 -3.77
CA GLU A 343 -1.07 -22.03 -4.99
C GLU A 343 -0.64 -20.89 -5.93
N LEU A 344 -1.49 -19.88 -6.14
CA LEU A 344 -1.17 -18.74 -7.00
C LEU A 344 -0.07 -17.85 -6.41
N ARG A 345 0.03 -17.72 -5.08
CA ARG A 345 1.15 -17.03 -4.42
C ARG A 345 2.45 -17.79 -4.57
N GLU A 346 2.44 -19.11 -4.34
CA GLU A 346 3.62 -19.97 -4.55
C GLU A 346 4.09 -19.94 -6.01
N GLN A 347 3.17 -19.92 -6.98
CA GLN A 347 3.49 -19.75 -8.40
C GLN A 347 4.06 -18.36 -8.72
N ALA A 348 3.53 -17.29 -8.10
CA ALA A 348 4.06 -15.94 -8.26
C ALA A 348 5.48 -15.82 -7.68
N GLU A 349 5.71 -16.29 -6.45
CA GLU A 349 7.03 -16.28 -5.82
C GLU A 349 8.06 -17.11 -6.61
N ALA A 350 7.64 -18.26 -7.18
CA ALA A 350 8.50 -19.06 -8.05
C ALA A 350 8.82 -18.35 -9.38
N ALA A 351 7.85 -17.63 -9.95
CA ALA A 351 8.04 -16.84 -11.17
C ALA A 351 8.95 -15.63 -10.92
N GLU A 352 8.80 -14.94 -9.79
CA GLU A 352 9.66 -13.82 -9.38
C GLU A 352 11.11 -14.27 -9.14
N LYS A 353 11.33 -15.39 -8.43
CA LYS A 353 12.67 -15.99 -8.27
C LYS A 353 13.30 -16.32 -9.62
N ALA A 354 12.57 -17.02 -10.48
CA ALA A 354 13.04 -17.35 -11.83
C ALA A 354 13.24 -16.11 -12.73
N ALA A 355 12.59 -14.97 -12.44
CA ALA A 355 12.86 -13.71 -13.13
C ALA A 355 14.15 -13.07 -12.61
N ALA A 356 14.35 -13.02 -11.29
CA ALA A 356 15.59 -12.54 -10.67
C ALA A 356 16.82 -13.34 -11.13
N ASP A 357 16.74 -14.68 -11.13
CA ASP A 357 17.81 -15.55 -11.62
C ASP A 357 18.21 -15.21 -13.07
N ARG A 358 17.21 -14.98 -13.94
CA ARG A 358 17.45 -14.57 -15.35
C ARG A 358 17.99 -13.15 -15.49
N GLU A 359 17.64 -12.23 -14.60
CA GLU A 359 18.23 -10.89 -14.57
C GLU A 359 19.70 -10.96 -14.15
N ASP A 360 20.05 -11.77 -13.15
CA ASP A 360 21.43 -11.93 -12.70
C ASP A 360 22.28 -12.67 -13.74
N GLU A 361 21.75 -13.70 -14.42
CA GLU A 361 22.39 -14.31 -15.60
C GLU A 361 22.61 -13.28 -16.72
N GLN A 362 21.65 -12.39 -16.98
CA GLN A 362 21.78 -11.35 -18.00
C GLN A 362 22.80 -10.28 -17.61
N ARG A 363 22.84 -9.84 -16.34
CA ARG A 363 23.85 -8.90 -15.82
C ARG A 363 25.24 -9.50 -15.95
N ALA A 364 25.45 -10.73 -15.47
CA ALA A 364 26.73 -11.44 -15.62
C ALA A 364 27.17 -11.58 -17.09
N ARG A 365 26.21 -11.81 -18.01
CA ARG A 365 26.50 -11.85 -19.45
C ARG A 365 26.84 -10.47 -20.03
N VAL A 366 26.21 -9.40 -19.57
CA VAL A 366 26.54 -8.02 -19.98
C VAL A 366 27.94 -7.65 -19.49
N ASP A 367 28.26 -7.92 -18.22
CA ASP A 367 29.58 -7.63 -17.63
C ASP A 367 30.70 -8.40 -18.36
N TYR A 368 30.48 -9.69 -18.67
CA TYR A 368 31.39 -10.50 -19.48
C TYR A 368 31.59 -9.95 -20.91
N LEU A 369 30.52 -9.48 -21.55
CA LEU A 369 30.61 -8.88 -22.88
C LEU A 369 31.33 -7.52 -22.85
N GLN A 370 31.10 -6.70 -21.82
CA GLN A 370 31.83 -5.44 -21.62
C GLN A 370 33.33 -5.69 -21.42
N ALA A 371 33.71 -6.66 -20.59
CA ALA A 371 35.11 -7.06 -20.42
C ALA A 371 35.76 -7.48 -21.75
N LYS A 372 35.07 -8.29 -22.57
CA LYS A 372 35.53 -8.68 -23.90
C LYS A 372 35.61 -7.53 -24.91
N VAL A 373 34.78 -6.50 -24.79
CA VAL A 373 34.88 -5.29 -25.62
C VAL A 373 36.12 -4.49 -25.21
N ALA A 374 36.32 -4.25 -23.92
CA ALA A 374 37.49 -3.53 -23.41
C ALA A 374 38.82 -4.23 -23.77
N GLU A 375 38.86 -5.56 -23.71
CA GLU A 375 40.02 -6.35 -24.16
C GLU A 375 40.28 -6.16 -25.67
N LYS A 376 39.24 -6.22 -26.52
CA LYS A 376 39.37 -5.98 -27.96
C LYS A 376 39.78 -4.55 -28.30
N GLU A 377 39.28 -3.56 -27.56
CA GLU A 377 39.69 -2.15 -27.72
C GLU A 377 41.17 -1.98 -27.37
N LYS A 378 41.65 -2.64 -26.31
CA LYS A 378 43.06 -2.65 -25.95
C LYS A 378 43.94 -3.29 -27.04
N VAL A 379 43.58 -4.49 -27.53
CA VAL A 379 44.31 -5.17 -28.62
C VAL A 379 44.28 -4.35 -29.90
N LYS A 380 43.17 -3.66 -30.20
CA LYS A 380 43.07 -2.75 -31.35
C LYS A 380 44.00 -1.54 -31.20
N ALA A 381 44.08 -0.94 -30.01
CA ALA A 381 45.00 0.16 -29.74
C ALA A 381 46.48 -0.27 -29.86
N GLU A 382 46.83 -1.46 -29.34
CA GLU A 382 48.16 -2.06 -29.49
C GLU A 382 48.51 -2.32 -30.98
N ALA A 383 47.55 -2.79 -31.78
CA ALA A 383 47.71 -2.98 -33.22
C ALA A 383 47.80 -1.65 -34.01
N GLU A 384 47.05 -0.62 -33.61
CA GLU A 384 47.10 0.72 -34.21
C GLU A 384 48.46 1.39 -33.96
N LEU A 385 49.00 1.28 -32.74
CA LEU A 385 50.36 1.73 -32.43
C LEU A 385 51.40 1.03 -33.32
N HIS A 386 51.30 -0.30 -33.48
CA HIS A 386 52.25 -1.04 -34.32
C HIS A 386 52.14 -0.68 -35.82
N VAL A 387 50.93 -0.37 -36.31
CA VAL A 387 50.74 0.15 -37.68
C VAL A 387 51.41 1.52 -37.84
N ASP A 388 51.33 2.39 -36.84
CA ASP A 388 51.98 3.71 -36.91
C ASP A 388 53.51 3.62 -36.77
N GLU A 389 54.05 2.69 -35.97
CA GLU A 389 55.49 2.34 -35.96
C GLU A 389 55.96 1.89 -37.35
N LEU A 390 55.24 0.95 -37.98
CA LEU A 390 55.56 0.46 -39.32
C LEU A 390 55.47 1.56 -40.38
N ARG A 391 54.50 2.48 -40.27
CA ARG A 391 54.38 3.65 -41.15
C ARG A 391 55.55 4.60 -41.00
N CYS A 392 56.03 4.84 -39.78
CA CYS A 392 57.25 5.62 -39.55
C CYS A 392 58.45 4.95 -40.20
N ARG A 393 58.63 3.63 -40.01
CA ARG A 393 59.74 2.90 -40.64
C ARG A 393 59.67 2.86 -42.17
N ILE A 394 58.47 2.81 -42.75
CA ILE A 394 58.29 2.92 -44.21
C ILE A 394 58.75 4.30 -44.71
N LYS A 395 58.38 5.40 -44.02
CA LYS A 395 58.83 6.75 -44.39
C LYS A 395 60.35 6.89 -44.32
N GLU A 396 60.97 6.39 -43.25
CA GLU A 396 62.44 6.37 -43.14
C GLU A 396 63.10 5.64 -44.32
N LEU A 397 62.55 4.49 -44.73
CA LEU A 397 63.03 3.74 -45.89
C LEU A 397 62.76 4.45 -47.23
N GLU A 398 61.64 5.18 -47.35
CA GLU A 398 61.34 6.01 -48.52
C GLU A 398 62.33 7.19 -48.63
N ASP A 399 62.66 7.84 -47.51
CA ASP A 399 63.67 8.90 -47.42
C ASP A 399 65.09 8.37 -47.72
N GLU A 400 65.48 7.21 -47.14
CA GLU A 400 66.73 6.51 -47.48
C GLU A 400 66.81 6.21 -49.00
N LEU A 401 65.71 5.73 -49.61
CA LEU A 401 65.63 5.47 -51.06
C LEU A 401 65.68 6.74 -51.91
N LEU A 402 65.13 7.87 -51.45
CA LEU A 402 65.25 9.16 -52.12
C LEU A 402 66.71 9.63 -52.13
N VAL A 403 67.40 9.59 -50.98
CA VAL A 403 68.82 9.94 -50.87
C VAL A 403 69.69 9.06 -51.77
N LEU A 404 69.39 7.75 -51.86
CA LEU A 404 70.07 6.84 -52.78
C LEU A 404 69.80 7.18 -54.25
N ARG A 405 68.54 7.49 -54.62
CA ARG A 405 68.18 7.90 -55.99
C ARG A 405 68.89 9.18 -56.40
N GLU A 406 68.93 10.18 -55.52
CA GLU A 406 69.70 11.41 -55.78
C GLU A 406 71.20 11.13 -55.95
N ARG A 407 71.77 10.25 -55.11
CA ARG A 407 73.18 9.85 -55.24
C ARG A 407 73.44 9.16 -56.58
N CYS A 408 72.55 8.27 -57.02
CA CYS A 408 72.63 7.64 -58.33
C CYS A 408 72.47 8.66 -59.48
N ALA A 409 71.56 9.64 -59.36
CA ALA A 409 71.42 10.71 -60.33
C ALA A 409 72.72 11.55 -60.44
N ARG A 410 73.29 11.97 -59.30
CA ARG A 410 74.60 12.65 -59.25
C ARG A 410 75.71 11.84 -59.91
N LEU A 411 75.77 10.53 -59.67
CA LEU A 411 76.75 9.64 -60.33
C LEU A 411 76.53 9.54 -61.85
N VAL A 412 75.28 9.44 -62.30
CA VAL A 412 74.94 9.43 -63.73
C VAL A 412 75.28 10.77 -64.40
N ASP A 413 75.10 11.90 -63.71
CA ASP A 413 75.45 13.21 -64.25
C ASP A 413 76.97 13.44 -64.28
N ILE A 414 77.72 12.92 -63.30
CA ILE A 414 79.19 12.85 -63.36
C ILE A 414 79.65 11.98 -64.54
N GLU A 415 79.04 10.81 -64.74
CA GLU A 415 79.37 9.93 -65.87
C GLU A 415 79.04 10.58 -67.21
N LYS A 416 77.91 11.31 -67.33
CA LYS A 416 77.61 12.11 -68.53
C LYS A 416 78.63 13.21 -68.79
N GLN A 417 79.10 13.90 -67.74
CA GLN A 417 80.17 14.90 -67.88
C GLN A 417 81.46 14.23 -68.37
N HIS A 418 81.86 13.13 -67.74
CA HIS A 418 83.02 12.35 -68.16
C HIS A 418 82.88 11.81 -69.60
N CYS A 419 81.69 11.39 -70.04
CA CYS A 419 81.43 10.99 -71.43
C CYS A 419 81.42 12.16 -72.44
N LEU A 420 81.12 13.39 -72.02
CA LEU A 420 81.28 14.59 -72.86
C LEU A 420 82.76 14.94 -73.05
N ASP A 421 83.58 14.76 -72.01
CA ASP A 421 85.04 14.83 -72.11
C ASP A 421 85.61 13.69 -72.96
N TYR A 422 84.92 12.53 -72.99
CA TYR A 422 85.25 11.34 -73.79
C TYR A 422 84.55 11.29 -75.16
N LEU A 423 84.42 12.42 -75.85
CA LEU A 423 84.14 12.41 -77.30
C LEU A 423 85.31 11.74 -78.04
N PRO A 424 85.12 10.60 -78.73
CA PRO A 424 86.14 10.07 -79.62
C PRO A 424 86.31 11.08 -80.76
N ALA A 425 87.50 11.64 -80.90
CA ALA A 425 87.82 12.51 -82.04
C ALA A 425 87.51 11.73 -83.33
N LYS A 426 86.83 12.38 -84.28
CA LYS A 426 86.57 11.78 -85.60
C LYS A 426 87.92 11.44 -86.22
N GLU A 427 88.04 10.26 -86.82
CA GLU A 427 89.30 9.66 -87.30
C GLU A 427 90.11 10.47 -88.35
N ASN A 428 89.72 11.70 -88.69
CA ASN A 428 90.39 12.57 -89.67
C ASN A 428 90.56 14.04 -89.21
N GLU A 429 90.27 14.38 -87.94
CA GLU A 429 90.51 15.72 -87.38
C GLU A 429 91.54 15.62 -86.24
N PRO A 430 92.73 16.24 -86.34
CA PRO A 430 93.73 16.20 -85.27
C PRO A 430 93.17 16.81 -83.98
N SER A 431 93.32 16.10 -82.86
CA SER A 431 92.90 16.57 -81.53
C SER A 431 93.58 17.91 -81.20
N ASP A 432 92.93 18.80 -80.44
CA ASP A 432 93.57 20.04 -79.98
C ASP A 432 94.94 19.77 -79.34
N ARG A 433 95.04 18.69 -78.54
CA ARG A 433 96.30 18.23 -77.94
C ARG A 433 97.31 17.70 -78.95
N GLU A 434 96.86 17.09 -80.04
CA GLU A 434 97.75 16.73 -81.15
C GLU A 434 98.20 17.97 -81.91
N THR A 435 97.35 19.00 -82.09
CA THR A 435 97.79 20.27 -82.68
C THR A 435 98.72 21.04 -81.76
N GLU A 436 98.56 20.96 -80.44
CA GLU A 436 99.47 21.50 -79.45
C GLU A 436 100.81 20.77 -79.50
N ILE A 437 100.82 19.43 -79.44
CA ILE A 437 102.03 18.63 -79.64
C ILE A 437 102.69 18.94 -80.99
N TRP A 438 101.91 19.18 -82.06
CA TRP A 438 102.47 19.54 -83.37
C TRP A 438 103.04 20.97 -83.38
N LYS A 439 102.38 21.93 -82.72
CA LYS A 439 102.88 23.31 -82.52
C LYS A 439 104.15 23.28 -81.67
N GLU A 440 104.15 22.56 -80.55
CA GLU A 440 105.33 22.30 -79.71
C GLU A 440 106.44 21.60 -80.49
N LEU A 441 106.12 20.67 -81.39
CA LEU A 441 107.10 19.99 -82.24
C LEU A 441 107.66 20.92 -83.32
N GLN A 442 106.87 21.84 -83.88
CA GLN A 442 107.40 22.91 -84.74
C GLN A 442 108.19 23.97 -83.96
N ILE A 443 107.78 24.32 -82.75
CA ILE A 443 108.48 25.26 -81.87
C ILE A 443 109.81 24.65 -81.43
N THR A 444 109.84 23.38 -81.03
CA THR A 444 111.07 22.66 -80.67
C THR A 444 111.95 22.38 -81.88
N ARG A 445 111.39 22.16 -83.08
CA ARG A 445 112.18 22.07 -84.33
C ARG A 445 112.75 23.43 -84.76
N ALA A 446 112.00 24.51 -84.58
CA ALA A 446 112.49 25.88 -84.77
C ALA A 446 113.52 26.26 -83.70
N ALA A 447 113.35 25.81 -82.46
CA ALA A 447 114.33 25.95 -81.40
C ALA A 447 115.57 25.08 -81.65
N LEU A 448 115.43 23.86 -82.18
CA LEU A 448 116.55 22.99 -82.52
C LEU A 448 117.36 23.56 -83.68
N THR A 449 116.71 24.09 -84.72
CA THR A 449 117.39 24.77 -85.82
C THR A 449 118.06 26.07 -85.36
N ARG A 450 117.40 26.86 -84.50
CA ARG A 450 118.07 27.99 -83.82
C ARG A 450 119.25 27.51 -82.96
N VAL A 451 119.13 26.43 -82.20
CA VAL A 451 120.21 25.86 -81.38
C VAL A 451 121.34 25.29 -82.25
N GLU A 452 121.05 24.75 -83.44
CA GLU A 452 122.06 24.34 -84.42
C GLU A 452 122.78 25.54 -85.04
N ASP A 453 122.05 26.63 -85.36
CA ASP A 453 122.63 27.88 -85.83
C ASP A 453 123.39 28.58 -84.71
N GLU A 454 122.89 28.58 -83.47
CA GLU A 454 123.58 28.99 -82.25
C GLU A 454 124.75 28.05 -81.92
N LEU A 455 124.79 26.80 -82.39
CA LEU A 455 125.94 25.90 -82.23
C LEU A 455 126.99 26.14 -83.32
N ARG A 456 126.59 26.49 -84.54
CA ARG A 456 127.48 27.00 -85.60
C ARG A 456 128.07 28.34 -85.17
N GLN A 457 127.21 29.25 -84.70
CA GLN A 457 127.57 30.54 -84.15
C GLN A 457 128.39 30.36 -82.88
N SER A 458 128.05 29.47 -81.94
CA SER A 458 128.86 29.17 -80.74
C SER A 458 130.19 28.51 -81.08
N ARG A 459 130.35 27.85 -82.23
CA ARG A 459 131.68 27.41 -82.72
C ARG A 459 132.48 28.59 -83.27
N ALA A 460 131.89 29.43 -84.11
CA ALA A 460 132.51 30.66 -84.61
C ALA A 460 132.85 31.64 -83.46
N ASP A 461 131.95 31.77 -82.50
CA ASP A 461 132.07 32.54 -81.29
C ASP A 461 133.05 31.88 -80.34
N LYS A 462 133.14 30.55 -80.23
CA LYS A 462 134.19 29.86 -79.47
C LYS A 462 135.57 30.14 -80.07
N ASP A 463 135.70 30.17 -81.38
CA ASP A 463 136.93 30.59 -82.02
C ASP A 463 137.16 32.10 -81.77
N SER A 464 136.11 32.92 -81.78
CA SER A 464 136.14 34.33 -81.34
C SER A 464 136.45 34.48 -79.84
N PHE A 465 136.13 33.48 -79.01
CA PHE A 465 136.19 33.48 -77.54
C PHE A 465 137.45 32.77 -77.04
N LEU A 466 138.15 32.04 -77.89
CA LEU A 466 139.59 31.79 -77.74
C LEU A 466 140.37 33.06 -78.13
N ASN A 467 139.93 33.76 -79.18
CA ASN A 467 140.40 35.10 -79.55
C ASN A 467 139.95 36.23 -78.59
N SER A 468 139.03 35.94 -77.65
CA SER A 468 138.59 36.87 -76.61
C SER A 468 138.96 36.41 -75.20
N LEU A 469 139.19 35.13 -74.90
CA LEU A 469 139.85 34.67 -73.66
C LEU A 469 141.31 35.14 -73.63
N SER A 470 141.98 35.18 -74.79
CA SER A 470 143.25 35.90 -74.98
C SER A 470 143.15 37.42 -74.78
N ARG A 471 141.93 37.96 -74.65
CA ARG A 471 141.58 39.39 -74.49
C ARG A 471 140.79 39.69 -73.21
N ILE A 472 140.38 38.67 -72.46
CA ILE A 472 139.53 38.69 -71.23
C ILE A 472 140.25 37.97 -70.07
N ALA A 473 141.48 37.49 -70.30
CA ALA A 473 142.56 37.59 -69.31
C ALA A 473 142.89 39.08 -68.94
N GLN A 474 142.09 40.05 -69.38
CA GLN A 474 142.23 41.48 -69.19
C GLN A 474 140.92 42.18 -68.74
N GLU A 475 140.01 41.54 -67.98
CA GLU A 475 139.20 42.16 -66.89
C GLU A 475 137.99 41.33 -66.42
N GLU A 476 137.50 41.65 -65.21
CA GLU A 476 136.53 40.91 -64.40
C GLU A 476 135.18 41.64 -64.30
N GLY A 477 134.08 40.93 -63.97
CA GLY A 477 132.80 41.59 -63.63
C GLY A 477 131.63 40.69 -63.19
N ASP A 478 131.02 41.07 -62.06
CA ASP A 478 129.69 40.77 -61.50
C ASP A 478 129.21 39.33 -61.20
N LYS A 479 129.00 39.10 -59.89
CA LYS A 479 128.50 37.84 -59.29
C LYS A 479 127.31 38.04 -58.32
N GLU A 480 126.97 39.27 -57.94
CA GLU A 480 126.12 39.53 -56.77
C GLU A 480 124.61 39.39 -57.03
N GLU A 481 124.10 39.82 -58.20
CA GLU A 481 122.66 39.70 -58.54
C GLU A 481 122.15 38.25 -58.53
N LYS A 482 123.02 37.27 -58.84
CA LYS A 482 122.65 35.85 -58.88
C LYS A 482 122.39 35.24 -57.51
N MET A 483 123.00 35.77 -56.44
CA MET A 483 122.70 35.30 -55.08
C MET A 483 121.36 35.86 -54.57
N ALA A 484 121.00 37.09 -54.95
CA ALA A 484 119.74 37.70 -54.55
C ALA A 484 118.53 36.93 -55.09
N THR A 485 118.60 36.47 -56.35
CA THR A 485 117.52 35.68 -56.97
C THR A 485 117.38 34.28 -56.35
N GLU A 486 118.48 33.57 -56.09
CA GLU A 486 118.42 32.24 -55.44
C GLU A 486 117.86 32.29 -54.01
N LEU A 487 118.18 33.33 -53.23
CA LEU A 487 117.65 33.47 -51.87
C LEU A 487 116.13 33.70 -51.86
N LEU A 488 115.62 34.49 -52.79
CA LEU A 488 114.19 34.78 -52.91
C LEU A 488 113.40 33.53 -53.34
N ASP A 489 113.95 32.73 -54.24
CA ASP A 489 113.38 31.43 -54.65
C ASP A 489 113.36 30.41 -53.49
N ARG A 490 114.40 30.42 -52.64
CA ARG A 490 114.46 29.59 -51.41
C ARG A 490 113.39 30.02 -50.40
N GLU A 491 113.19 31.31 -50.18
CA GLU A 491 112.20 31.86 -49.25
C GLU A 491 110.76 31.52 -49.68
N GLN A 492 110.44 31.67 -50.98
CA GLN A 492 109.16 31.23 -51.53
C GLN A 492 108.91 29.72 -51.38
N LYS A 493 109.97 28.90 -51.41
CA LYS A 493 109.87 27.45 -51.22
C LYS A 493 109.66 27.07 -49.75
N ILE A 494 110.27 27.81 -48.82
CA ILE A 494 110.04 27.65 -47.38
C ILE A 494 108.59 28.00 -47.02
N SER A 495 108.07 29.13 -47.52
CA SER A 495 106.68 29.56 -47.28
C SER A 495 105.66 28.52 -47.77
N ARG A 496 105.89 27.93 -48.95
CA ARG A 496 105.05 26.82 -49.48
C ARG A 496 105.10 25.56 -48.61
N LEU A 497 106.25 25.21 -48.05
CA LEU A 497 106.38 24.07 -47.14
C LEU A 497 105.72 24.31 -45.78
N GLN A 498 105.70 25.56 -45.29
CA GLN A 498 105.00 25.91 -44.05
C GLN A 498 103.48 25.71 -44.16
N LEU A 499 102.86 26.18 -45.25
CA LEU A 499 101.44 25.94 -45.52
C LEU A 499 101.10 24.45 -45.61
N LEU A 500 101.96 23.65 -46.25
CA LEU A 500 101.78 22.20 -46.38
C LEU A 500 101.89 21.47 -45.01
N ILE A 501 102.72 21.98 -44.10
CA ILE A 501 102.81 21.47 -42.71
C ILE A 501 101.56 21.86 -41.90
N GLU A 502 101.00 23.05 -42.11
CA GLU A 502 99.77 23.48 -41.46
C GLU A 502 98.56 22.64 -41.93
N GLU A 503 98.44 22.41 -43.25
CA GLU A 503 97.44 21.51 -43.84
C GLU A 503 97.59 20.07 -43.32
N GLN A 504 98.81 19.54 -43.21
CA GLN A 504 99.02 18.20 -42.64
C GLN A 504 98.63 18.12 -41.16
N ARG A 505 98.89 19.15 -40.34
CA ARG A 505 98.45 19.20 -38.93
C ARG A 505 96.94 19.31 -38.76
N GLU A 506 96.25 19.93 -39.70
CA GLU A 506 94.78 19.98 -39.69
C GLU A 506 94.20 18.61 -40.09
N ASN A 507 94.78 17.95 -41.09
CA ASN A 507 94.44 16.57 -41.46
C ASN A 507 94.72 15.57 -40.32
N GLU A 508 95.82 15.72 -39.57
CA GLU A 508 96.11 14.89 -38.38
C GLU A 508 95.00 15.03 -37.32
N LYS A 509 94.53 16.26 -37.02
CA LYS A 509 93.42 16.47 -36.07
C LYS A 509 92.11 15.84 -36.53
N ILE A 510 91.80 15.92 -37.84
CA ILE A 510 90.60 15.27 -38.41
C ILE A 510 90.71 13.75 -38.28
N MET A 511 91.90 13.18 -38.49
CA MET A 511 92.17 11.76 -38.31
C MET A 511 92.08 11.32 -36.84
N GLU A 512 92.60 12.11 -35.89
CA GLU A 512 92.47 11.86 -34.44
C GLU A 512 90.99 11.84 -34.02
N GLN A 513 90.19 12.82 -34.48
CA GLN A 513 88.74 12.85 -34.21
C GLN A 513 88.04 11.60 -34.77
N GLY A 514 88.29 11.26 -36.03
CA GLY A 514 87.74 10.05 -36.65
C GLY A 514 88.14 8.78 -35.92
N MET A 515 89.37 8.69 -35.41
CA MET A 515 89.82 7.56 -34.60
C MET A 515 89.00 7.42 -33.31
N THR A 516 88.76 8.53 -32.59
CA THR A 516 87.93 8.50 -31.37
C THR A 516 86.48 8.10 -31.64
N ASP A 517 85.89 8.52 -32.77
CA ASP A 517 84.55 8.10 -33.17
C ASP A 517 84.47 6.60 -33.47
N TYR A 518 85.48 6.02 -34.14
CA TYR A 518 85.55 4.57 -34.37
C TYR A 518 85.74 3.78 -33.07
N GLU A 519 86.52 4.28 -32.10
CA GLU A 519 86.65 3.65 -30.78
C GLU A 519 85.32 3.66 -30.01
N ASN A 520 84.57 4.76 -30.07
CA ASN A 520 83.23 4.88 -29.48
C ASN A 520 82.23 3.89 -30.11
N GLN A 521 82.22 3.79 -31.46
CA GLN A 521 81.40 2.80 -32.17
C GLN A 521 81.76 1.35 -31.79
N LEU A 522 83.06 1.05 -31.66
CA LEU A 522 83.54 -0.27 -31.24
C LEU A 522 83.14 -0.59 -29.79
N ALA A 523 83.12 0.40 -28.90
CA ALA A 523 82.63 0.25 -27.53
C ALA A 523 81.11 -0.05 -27.49
N ALA A 524 80.31 0.65 -28.29
CA ALA A 524 78.88 0.39 -28.42
C ALA A 524 78.58 -1.03 -28.96
N LEU A 525 79.27 -1.46 -30.02
CA LEU A 525 79.15 -2.81 -30.57
C LEU A 525 79.54 -3.90 -29.55
N ARG A 526 80.57 -3.66 -28.72
CA ARG A 526 80.96 -4.59 -27.63
C ARG A 526 79.88 -4.72 -26.55
N LEU A 527 79.10 -3.67 -26.28
CA LEU A 527 77.96 -3.74 -25.35
C LEU A 527 76.79 -4.51 -25.98
N GLU A 528 76.49 -4.27 -27.25
CA GLU A 528 75.41 -4.98 -27.95
C GLU A 528 75.71 -6.48 -28.10
N VAL A 529 76.94 -6.86 -28.40
CA VAL A 529 77.37 -8.28 -28.39
C VAL A 529 77.25 -8.90 -27.00
N LYS A 530 77.45 -8.16 -25.90
CA LYS A 530 77.16 -8.66 -24.54
C LYS A 530 75.66 -8.82 -24.29
N ARG A 531 74.82 -7.89 -24.78
CA ARG A 531 73.35 -7.98 -24.70
C ARG A 531 72.83 -9.23 -25.43
N LEU A 532 73.31 -9.47 -26.65
CA LEU A 532 72.95 -10.62 -27.48
C LEU A 532 73.50 -11.94 -26.93
N LYS A 533 74.68 -11.95 -26.29
CA LYS A 533 75.21 -13.15 -25.60
C LYS A 533 74.41 -13.56 -24.35
N ASN A 534 73.63 -12.65 -23.78
CA ASN A 534 72.71 -12.95 -22.68
C ASN A 534 71.29 -13.28 -23.17
N TYR A 535 71.09 -13.50 -24.47
CA TYR A 535 69.81 -13.78 -25.08
C TYR A 535 69.66 -15.29 -25.39
N ASP A 536 69.31 -16.07 -24.36
CA ASP A 536 69.10 -17.52 -24.50
C ASP A 536 67.83 -17.84 -25.30
N PHE A 537 68.02 -18.17 -26.58
CA PHE A 537 66.95 -18.54 -27.52
C PHE A 537 66.23 -19.86 -27.16
N TYR A 538 66.80 -20.67 -26.26
CA TYR A 538 66.27 -21.99 -25.86
C TYR A 538 65.45 -21.99 -24.55
N ALA A 539 65.10 -20.81 -24.00
CA ALA A 539 64.33 -20.71 -22.76
C ALA A 539 62.79 -20.78 -22.93
N ARG A 540 62.28 -21.01 -24.16
CA ARG A 540 60.84 -21.18 -24.43
C ARG A 540 60.53 -22.33 -25.40
N ASP A 541 60.90 -23.55 -25.03
CA ASP A 541 60.20 -24.73 -25.53
C ASP A 541 58.79 -24.76 -24.90
N THR A 542 57.80 -24.24 -25.60
CA THR A 542 56.39 -24.48 -25.25
C THR A 542 56.07 -25.90 -25.73
N PRO A 543 55.76 -26.87 -24.84
CA PRO A 543 55.67 -28.25 -25.25
C PRO A 543 54.50 -28.45 -26.23
N TYR A 544 54.68 -29.35 -27.20
CA TYR A 544 53.71 -29.64 -28.27
C TYR A 544 52.28 -29.95 -27.74
N GLN A 545 52.19 -30.45 -26.50
CA GLN A 545 50.95 -30.78 -25.83
C GLN A 545 50.14 -29.53 -25.41
N ASP A 546 50.80 -28.42 -25.10
CA ASP A 546 50.16 -27.13 -24.79
C ASP A 546 49.63 -26.50 -26.08
N LEU A 547 50.42 -26.55 -27.17
CA LEU A 547 49.96 -26.11 -28.49
C LEU A 547 48.76 -26.94 -29.00
N GLN A 548 48.75 -28.25 -28.73
CA GLN A 548 47.65 -29.14 -29.10
C GLN A 548 46.37 -28.87 -28.29
N THR A 549 46.50 -28.49 -27.01
CA THR A 549 45.34 -28.14 -26.17
C THR A 549 44.78 -26.76 -26.52
N GLU A 550 45.64 -25.76 -26.77
CA GLU A 550 45.25 -24.44 -27.27
C GLU A 550 44.51 -24.55 -28.62
N LEU A 551 45.00 -25.39 -29.54
CA LEU A 551 44.36 -25.60 -30.85
C LEU A 551 42.98 -26.30 -30.71
N LEU A 552 42.83 -27.25 -29.79
CA LEU A 552 41.54 -27.89 -29.49
C LEU A 552 40.56 -26.90 -28.84
N GLU A 553 41.04 -26.06 -27.93
CA GLU A 553 40.23 -25.03 -27.27
C GLU A 553 39.73 -23.99 -28.30
N MET A 554 40.61 -23.53 -29.19
CA MET A 554 40.24 -22.66 -30.31
C MET A 554 39.22 -23.32 -31.25
N GLN A 555 39.33 -24.61 -31.56
CA GLN A 555 38.31 -25.34 -32.33
C GLN A 555 36.96 -25.40 -31.60
N MET A 556 36.96 -25.58 -30.27
CA MET A 556 35.74 -25.58 -29.46
C MET A 556 35.11 -24.18 -29.38
N GLN A 557 35.92 -23.12 -29.30
CA GLN A 557 35.47 -21.73 -29.40
C GLN A 557 34.84 -21.42 -30.76
N VAL A 558 35.45 -21.87 -31.87
CA VAL A 558 34.85 -21.73 -33.21
C VAL A 558 33.53 -22.51 -33.31
N ALA A 559 33.46 -23.73 -32.78
CA ALA A 559 32.25 -24.54 -32.82
C ALA A 559 31.10 -23.99 -31.94
N THR A 560 31.40 -23.29 -30.84
CA THR A 560 30.40 -22.60 -30.01
C THR A 560 29.93 -21.32 -30.69
N LEU A 561 30.83 -20.45 -31.14
CA LEU A 561 30.51 -19.23 -31.89
C LEU A 561 29.69 -19.50 -33.16
N THR A 562 29.94 -20.62 -33.86
CA THR A 562 29.15 -21.01 -35.04
C THR A 562 27.70 -21.38 -34.68
N ARG A 563 27.47 -22.02 -33.52
CA ARG A 563 26.13 -22.32 -33.00
C ARG A 563 25.41 -21.07 -32.46
N GLU A 564 26.13 -20.19 -31.79
CA GLU A 564 25.58 -18.91 -31.34
C GLU A 564 25.18 -18.03 -32.53
N ARG A 565 25.99 -17.99 -33.59
CA ARG A 565 25.66 -17.30 -34.84
C ARG A 565 24.39 -17.87 -35.48
N SER A 566 24.23 -19.19 -35.56
CA SER A 566 23.01 -19.77 -36.14
C SER A 566 21.76 -19.51 -35.27
N ALA A 567 21.89 -19.55 -33.94
CA ALA A 567 20.82 -19.17 -33.02
C ALA A 567 20.43 -17.67 -33.09
N LEU A 568 21.41 -16.77 -33.27
CA LEU A 568 21.15 -15.35 -33.48
C LEU A 568 20.47 -15.09 -34.83
N VAL A 569 20.85 -15.81 -35.89
CA VAL A 569 20.19 -15.71 -37.20
C VAL A 569 18.73 -16.18 -37.14
N THR A 570 18.44 -17.29 -36.45
CA THR A 570 17.05 -17.76 -36.29
C THR A 570 16.22 -16.85 -35.38
N ALA A 571 16.81 -16.27 -34.33
CA ALA A 571 16.16 -15.27 -33.48
C ALA A 571 15.90 -13.95 -34.22
N ALA A 572 16.80 -13.51 -35.10
CA ALA A 572 16.60 -12.34 -35.95
C ALA A 572 15.47 -12.58 -36.96
N ALA A 573 15.43 -13.76 -37.59
CA ALA A 573 14.37 -14.13 -38.53
C ALA A 573 12.99 -14.23 -37.86
N SER A 574 12.90 -14.80 -36.64
CA SER A 574 11.64 -14.87 -35.90
C SER A 574 11.16 -13.49 -35.43
N ARG A 575 12.08 -12.61 -35.03
CA ARG A 575 11.77 -11.22 -34.67
C ARG A 575 11.29 -10.41 -35.87
N ALA A 576 11.90 -10.58 -37.05
CA ALA A 576 11.44 -9.95 -38.29
C ALA A 576 10.00 -10.37 -38.66
N LEU A 577 9.70 -11.68 -38.61
CA LEU A 577 8.34 -12.20 -38.82
C LEU A 577 7.32 -11.69 -37.78
N MET A 578 7.75 -11.47 -36.53
CA MET A 578 6.90 -10.89 -35.49
C MET A 578 6.60 -9.42 -35.77
N LEU A 579 7.61 -8.62 -36.16
CA LEU A 579 7.41 -7.22 -36.55
C LEU A 579 6.49 -7.09 -37.77
N GLU A 580 6.68 -7.91 -38.80
CA GLU A 580 5.81 -7.94 -39.98
C GLU A 580 4.33 -8.26 -39.62
N ARG A 581 4.10 -9.16 -38.65
CA ARG A 581 2.75 -9.43 -38.11
C ARG A 581 2.17 -8.22 -37.38
N HIS A 582 2.98 -7.47 -36.62
CA HIS A 582 2.53 -6.25 -35.95
C HIS A 582 2.23 -5.11 -36.94
N GLU A 583 3.02 -4.95 -38.00
CA GLU A 583 2.76 -3.99 -39.08
C GLU A 583 1.44 -4.32 -39.80
N ARG A 584 1.24 -5.59 -40.20
CA ARG A 584 -0.03 -6.05 -40.79
C ARG A 584 -1.23 -5.83 -39.86
N ALA A 585 -1.06 -6.05 -38.55
CA ALA A 585 -2.10 -5.79 -37.56
C ALA A 585 -2.39 -4.28 -37.41
N ALA A 586 -1.35 -3.44 -37.36
CA ALA A 586 -1.48 -1.99 -37.32
C ALA A 586 -2.19 -1.44 -38.57
N ASP A 587 -1.88 -1.97 -39.75
CA ASP A 587 -2.58 -1.67 -41.00
C ASP A 587 -4.06 -2.06 -40.96
N LEU A 588 -4.39 -3.22 -40.39
CA LEU A 588 -5.79 -3.62 -40.18
C LEU A 588 -6.49 -2.68 -39.20
N PHE A 589 -5.87 -2.31 -38.08
CA PHE A 589 -6.43 -1.30 -37.16
C PHE A 589 -6.59 0.07 -37.82
N ALA A 590 -5.66 0.50 -38.68
CA ALA A 590 -5.76 1.74 -39.45
C ALA A 590 -6.86 1.69 -40.51
N LYS A 591 -7.10 0.52 -41.12
CA LYS A 591 -8.23 0.28 -42.04
C LYS A 591 -9.57 0.27 -41.30
N VAL A 592 -9.69 -0.45 -40.18
CA VAL A 592 -10.89 -0.45 -39.32
C VAL A 592 -11.19 0.95 -38.79
N THR A 593 -10.17 1.72 -38.39
CA THR A 593 -10.35 3.10 -37.92
C THR A 593 -10.83 4.03 -39.05
N ARG A 594 -10.33 3.85 -40.28
CA ARG A 594 -10.84 4.57 -41.47
C ARG A 594 -12.27 4.17 -41.80
N ALA A 595 -12.55 2.87 -41.93
CA ALA A 595 -13.90 2.36 -42.16
C ALA A 595 -14.90 2.83 -41.08
N ARG A 596 -14.48 2.91 -39.81
CA ARG A 596 -15.31 3.47 -38.73
C ARG A 596 -15.58 4.97 -38.92
N ARG A 597 -14.59 5.77 -39.33
CA ARG A 597 -14.79 7.20 -39.65
C ARG A 597 -15.68 7.38 -40.88
N GLU A 598 -15.48 6.57 -41.91
CA GLU A 598 -16.29 6.56 -43.14
C GLU A 598 -17.74 6.15 -42.84
N LEU A 599 -17.96 5.12 -42.02
CA LEU A 599 -19.30 4.74 -41.53
C LEU A 599 -19.92 5.83 -40.64
N THR A 600 -19.14 6.51 -39.81
CA THR A 600 -19.65 7.63 -38.98
C THR A 600 -20.10 8.78 -39.88
N ALA A 601 -19.29 9.16 -40.88
CA ALA A 601 -19.65 10.17 -41.87
C ALA A 601 -20.84 9.72 -42.75
N GLN A 602 -20.93 8.45 -43.11
CA GLN A 602 -22.07 7.90 -43.85
C GLN A 602 -23.35 7.96 -43.01
N LEU A 603 -23.30 7.60 -41.73
CA LEU A 603 -24.44 7.72 -40.79
C LEU A 603 -24.84 9.19 -40.57
N GLU A 604 -23.89 10.11 -40.44
CA GLU A 604 -24.16 11.56 -40.39
C GLU A 604 -24.85 12.05 -41.68
N THR A 605 -24.46 11.55 -42.86
CA THR A 605 -25.17 11.87 -44.11
C THR A 605 -26.52 11.16 -44.26
N GLN A 606 -26.67 9.92 -43.78
CA GLN A 606 -27.93 9.17 -43.77
C GLN A 606 -28.95 9.74 -42.77
N SER A 607 -28.50 10.42 -41.71
CA SER A 607 -29.38 11.19 -40.81
C SER A 607 -30.17 12.30 -41.52
N THR A 608 -29.84 12.63 -42.79
CA THR A 608 -30.61 13.56 -43.63
C THR A 608 -31.48 12.86 -44.70
N ARG A 609 -31.38 11.53 -44.81
CA ARG A 609 -32.05 10.72 -45.85
C ARG A 609 -32.37 9.29 -45.37
N THR A 610 -33.40 9.18 -44.52
CA THR A 610 -34.61 8.35 -44.75
C THR A 610 -35.47 8.34 -43.48
N ASN A 611 -36.62 9.02 -43.51
CA ASN A 611 -37.75 8.63 -42.67
C ASN A 611 -38.36 7.38 -43.32
N GLU A 612 -38.24 6.21 -42.69
CA GLU A 612 -39.12 5.02 -42.78
C GLU A 612 -38.37 3.78 -42.26
N ASP A 613 -38.22 3.64 -40.94
CA ASP A 613 -38.11 2.31 -40.28
C ASP A 613 -38.23 2.37 -38.73
N THR A 614 -39.32 2.95 -38.22
CA THR A 614 -39.57 3.16 -36.78
C THR A 614 -39.75 1.88 -35.94
N SER A 615 -39.57 0.68 -36.53
CA SER A 615 -39.68 -0.61 -35.83
C SER A 615 -38.33 -1.15 -35.32
N VAL A 616 -37.23 -0.84 -36.02
CA VAL A 616 -35.89 -1.32 -35.65
C VAL A 616 -35.31 -0.49 -34.50
N ASP A 617 -35.57 0.83 -34.47
CA ASP A 617 -35.10 1.70 -33.39
C ASP A 617 -35.67 1.33 -32.02
N VAL A 618 -36.93 0.87 -31.94
CA VAL A 618 -37.54 0.44 -30.67
C VAL A 618 -36.90 -0.85 -30.15
N THR A 619 -36.53 -1.78 -31.03
CA THR A 619 -35.87 -3.03 -30.64
C THR A 619 -34.39 -2.83 -30.33
N LEU A 620 -33.69 -1.96 -31.07
CA LEU A 620 -32.33 -1.53 -30.73
C LEU A 620 -32.29 -0.72 -29.43
N SER A 621 -33.21 0.21 -29.21
CA SER A 621 -33.27 0.97 -27.95
C SER A 621 -33.57 0.07 -26.75
N SER A 622 -34.40 -0.98 -26.93
CA SER A 622 -34.64 -2.01 -25.91
C SER A 622 -33.39 -2.86 -25.65
N LEU A 623 -32.67 -3.29 -26.69
CA LEU A 623 -31.41 -4.01 -26.55
C LEU A 623 -30.32 -3.15 -25.89
N CYS A 624 -30.23 -1.88 -26.22
CA CYS A 624 -29.31 -0.92 -25.60
C CYS A 624 -29.68 -0.61 -24.15
N ALA A 625 -30.96 -0.52 -23.79
CA ALA A 625 -31.40 -0.40 -22.40
C ALA A 625 -31.02 -1.65 -21.59
N ASN A 626 -31.34 -2.85 -22.09
CA ASN A 626 -30.94 -4.11 -21.43
C ASN A 626 -29.41 -4.26 -21.32
N ALA A 627 -28.65 -3.78 -22.31
CA ALA A 627 -27.18 -3.74 -22.26
C ALA A 627 -26.66 -2.73 -21.22
N ALA A 628 -27.32 -1.57 -21.06
CA ALA A 628 -26.98 -0.58 -20.04
C ALA A 628 -27.30 -1.07 -18.62
N ASP A 629 -28.44 -1.76 -18.44
CA ASP A 629 -28.84 -2.36 -17.16
C ASP A 629 -27.90 -3.50 -16.75
N THR A 630 -27.56 -4.40 -17.68
CA THR A 630 -26.60 -5.47 -17.42
C THR A 630 -25.17 -4.95 -17.17
N TRP A 631 -24.76 -3.87 -17.84
CA TRP A 631 -23.50 -3.19 -17.55
C TRP A 631 -23.48 -2.52 -16.17
N SER A 632 -24.60 -1.88 -15.78
CA SER A 632 -24.76 -1.25 -14.46
C SER A 632 -24.76 -2.30 -13.34
N ALA A 633 -25.43 -3.43 -13.56
CA ALA A 633 -25.37 -4.58 -12.66
C ALA A 633 -23.93 -5.12 -12.52
N LEU A 634 -23.20 -5.28 -13.63
CA LEU A 634 -21.81 -5.73 -13.63
C LEU A 634 -20.86 -4.73 -12.95
N GLN A 635 -21.10 -3.42 -13.06
CA GLN A 635 -20.38 -2.41 -12.27
C GLN A 635 -20.69 -2.52 -10.78
N SER A 636 -21.94 -2.77 -10.39
CA SER A 636 -22.32 -2.93 -8.98
C SER A 636 -21.70 -4.18 -8.34
N GLU A 637 -21.68 -5.31 -9.07
CA GLU A 637 -21.01 -6.53 -8.62
C GLU A 637 -19.48 -6.35 -8.59
N ARG A 638 -18.88 -5.65 -9.55
CA ARG A 638 -17.44 -5.29 -9.49
C ARG A 638 -17.12 -4.44 -8.27
N ALA A 639 -17.96 -3.46 -7.93
CA ALA A 639 -17.79 -2.63 -6.73
C ALA A 639 -17.92 -3.46 -5.44
N ARG A 640 -18.87 -4.40 -5.41
CA ARG A 640 -19.04 -5.36 -4.30
C ARG A 640 -17.83 -6.29 -4.16
N VAL A 641 -17.29 -6.81 -5.26
CA VAL A 641 -16.06 -7.64 -5.24
C VAL A 641 -14.89 -6.85 -4.67
N LEU A 642 -14.66 -5.62 -5.13
CA LEU A 642 -13.59 -4.75 -4.59
C LEU A 642 -13.78 -4.44 -3.09
N GLN A 643 -15.02 -4.26 -2.62
CA GLN A 643 -15.31 -4.13 -1.19
C GLN A 643 -14.96 -5.41 -0.41
N LEU A 644 -15.35 -6.58 -0.92
CA LEU A 644 -15.02 -7.87 -0.30
C LEU A 644 -13.51 -8.15 -0.28
N GLU A 645 -12.80 -7.86 -1.37
CA GLU A 645 -11.32 -7.93 -1.43
C GLU A 645 -10.68 -7.03 -0.38
N SER A 646 -11.16 -5.80 -0.21
CA SER A 646 -10.67 -4.88 0.82
C SER A 646 -10.94 -5.38 2.25
N ALA A 647 -12.09 -6.02 2.48
CA ALA A 647 -12.45 -6.60 3.77
C ALA A 647 -11.60 -7.84 4.11
N VAL A 648 -11.35 -8.72 3.12
CA VAL A 648 -10.47 -9.89 3.26
C VAL A 648 -9.02 -9.45 3.55
N LEU A 649 -8.55 -8.38 2.90
CA LEU A 649 -7.21 -7.83 3.14
C LEU A 649 -7.09 -7.17 4.53
N ALA A 650 -8.13 -6.50 5.00
CA ALA A 650 -8.20 -6.00 6.38
C ALA A 650 -8.18 -7.16 7.40
N GLN A 651 -8.92 -8.24 7.13
CA GLN A 651 -8.95 -9.43 7.99
C GLN A 651 -7.61 -10.17 8.01
N SER A 652 -6.90 -10.30 6.88
CA SER A 652 -5.58 -10.94 6.85
C SER A 652 -4.53 -10.12 7.60
N LEU A 653 -4.55 -8.79 7.49
CA LEU A 653 -3.70 -7.89 8.28
C LEU A 653 -4.00 -7.97 9.78
N GLN A 654 -5.26 -8.20 10.17
CA GLN A 654 -5.61 -8.43 11.58
C GLN A 654 -5.10 -9.79 12.08
N LEU A 655 -5.28 -10.87 11.31
CA LEU A 655 -4.75 -12.20 11.65
C LEU A 655 -3.21 -12.19 11.76
N GLU A 656 -2.50 -11.42 10.94
CA GLU A 656 -1.06 -11.20 11.11
C GLU A 656 -0.72 -10.52 12.44
N ARG A 657 -1.47 -9.48 12.84
CA ARG A 657 -1.25 -8.79 14.12
C ARG A 657 -1.50 -9.75 15.29
N GLU A 658 -2.57 -10.53 15.24
CA GLU A 658 -2.89 -11.55 16.23
C GLU A 658 -1.82 -12.65 16.29
N GLY A 659 -1.28 -13.09 15.15
CA GLY A 659 -0.14 -14.02 15.07
C GLY A 659 1.14 -13.46 15.68
N ARG A 660 1.44 -12.17 15.46
CA ARG A 660 2.57 -11.47 16.11
C ARG A 660 2.38 -11.37 17.63
N VAL A 661 1.17 -11.09 18.11
CA VAL A 661 0.85 -11.08 19.56
C VAL A 661 0.97 -12.49 20.15
N ARG A 662 0.42 -13.50 19.47
CA ARG A 662 0.49 -14.91 19.91
C ARG A 662 1.92 -15.40 20.04
N THR A 663 2.77 -15.16 19.04
CA THR A 663 4.20 -15.53 19.11
C THR A 663 4.97 -14.76 20.18
N GLN A 664 4.62 -13.50 20.48
CA GLN A 664 5.16 -12.78 21.64
C GLN A 664 4.71 -13.40 22.98
N LEU A 665 3.46 -13.80 23.10
CA LEU A 665 2.92 -14.46 24.29
C LEU A 665 3.54 -15.86 24.48
N GLU A 666 3.74 -16.64 23.42
CA GLU A 666 4.43 -17.94 23.45
C GLU A 666 5.89 -17.78 23.86
N ARG A 667 6.61 -16.76 23.36
CA ARG A 667 7.97 -16.42 23.84
C ARG A 667 7.98 -16.02 25.32
N ARG A 668 7.03 -15.20 25.76
CA ARG A 668 6.91 -14.78 27.17
C ARG A 668 6.56 -15.97 28.09
N ARG A 669 5.69 -16.87 27.64
CA ARG A 669 5.38 -18.15 28.31
C ARG A 669 6.63 -19.01 28.44
N ALA A 670 7.38 -19.24 27.36
CA ALA A 670 8.62 -20.03 27.40
C ALA A 670 9.70 -19.41 28.31
N LEU A 671 9.77 -18.07 28.40
CA LEU A 671 10.64 -17.38 29.36
C LEU A 671 10.18 -17.61 30.81
N LEU A 672 8.88 -17.53 31.08
CA LEU A 672 8.29 -17.79 32.40
C LEU A 672 8.47 -19.25 32.82
N GLU A 673 8.26 -20.22 31.92
CA GLU A 673 8.52 -21.65 32.17
C GLU A 673 10.01 -21.87 32.51
N ARG A 674 10.94 -21.24 31.77
CA ARG A 674 12.38 -21.25 32.10
C ARG A 674 12.75 -20.52 33.40
N GLN A 675 11.92 -19.60 33.89
CA GLN A 675 12.10 -18.94 35.19
C GLN A 675 11.56 -19.80 36.32
N ILE A 676 10.38 -20.42 36.15
CA ILE A 676 9.79 -21.38 37.09
C ILE A 676 10.72 -22.58 37.29
N ILE A 677 11.22 -23.18 36.21
CA ILE A 677 12.19 -24.28 36.28
C ILE A 677 13.44 -23.85 37.08
N ARG A 678 13.98 -22.65 36.83
CA ARG A 678 15.11 -22.11 37.60
C ARG A 678 14.78 -21.87 39.07
N ALA A 679 13.59 -21.36 39.39
CA ALA A 679 13.13 -21.17 40.77
C ALA A 679 12.83 -22.50 41.50
N HIS A 680 12.59 -23.58 40.76
CA HIS A 680 12.47 -24.94 41.31
C HIS A 680 13.83 -25.68 41.37
N HIS A 681 14.88 -25.14 40.74
CA HIS A 681 16.24 -25.69 40.75
C HIS A 681 17.22 -24.89 41.61
N THR A 682 16.77 -23.83 42.29
CA THR A 682 17.51 -23.24 43.41
C THR A 682 17.35 -24.13 44.64
N PRO A 683 18.40 -24.84 45.11
CA PRO A 683 18.31 -25.60 46.34
C PRO A 683 18.13 -24.66 47.52
N THR A 684 17.26 -25.04 48.45
CA THR A 684 17.01 -24.33 49.70
C THR A 684 18.30 -24.14 50.49
N SER A 685 18.72 -22.89 50.68
CA SER A 685 19.74 -22.53 51.65
C SER A 685 19.41 -21.18 52.30
N GLU A 686 18.86 -21.29 53.51
CA GLU A 686 18.88 -20.31 54.62
C GLU A 686 17.99 -19.04 54.61
N CYS A 687 17.76 -18.55 55.84
CA CYS A 687 16.97 -17.40 56.28
C CYS A 687 15.50 -17.37 55.81
N SER A 688 14.51 -17.85 56.57
CA SER A 688 14.21 -17.58 58.00
C SER A 688 13.93 -16.09 58.27
N LEU A 689 12.66 -15.78 58.59
CA LEU A 689 12.22 -15.02 59.77
C LEU A 689 10.73 -14.66 59.64
N MET A 690 9.96 -14.98 60.69
CA MET A 690 8.78 -14.22 61.17
C MET A 690 7.52 -14.10 60.25
N SER A 691 6.29 -14.09 60.76
CA SER A 691 5.77 -14.59 62.03
C SER A 691 4.23 -14.59 61.98
N ASN A 692 3.61 -15.31 62.91
CA ASN A 692 2.28 -15.07 63.47
C ASN A 692 1.01 -15.30 62.61
N ARG A 693 0.26 -16.29 63.13
CA ARG A 693 -1.17 -16.20 63.53
C ARG A 693 -2.21 -16.04 62.41
N SER A 694 -2.97 -17.08 62.05
CA SER A 694 -3.96 -17.86 62.86
C SER A 694 -5.30 -17.16 63.10
N LEU A 695 -6.36 -17.97 62.97
CA LEU A 695 -7.72 -17.83 63.51
C LEU A 695 -8.81 -17.25 62.58
N LEU A 696 -9.63 -18.22 62.12
CA LEU A 696 -11.09 -18.32 62.33
C LEU A 696 -12.06 -17.69 61.32
N ILE A 697 -12.97 -18.59 60.90
CA ILE A 697 -14.27 -18.43 60.20
C ILE A 697 -14.17 -18.24 58.68
#